data_AF-A0A7W6APR5-F1
#
_entry.id   AF-A0A7W6APR5-F1
#
_cell.length_a   1.000
_cell.length_b   1.000
_cell.length_c   1.000
_cell.angle_alpha   90.00
_cell.angle_beta   90.00
_cell.angle_gamma   90.00
#
_symmetry.space_group_name_H-M   'P 1'
#
loop_
_entity.id
_entity.type
_entity.pdbx_description
1 polymer ?
#
loop_
_entity_poly.entity_id
_entity_poly.type
_entity_poly.pdbx_seq_one_letter_code
_entity_poly.pdbx_strand_id
1 'polypeptide(L)'
;MGMTRQSPDKLIEGSSSYNLHAFPPILPPGDPRWACCRFAGGNSTANQRGYGATWLIEGGRLFLKSFGGAVETADPDRRRIQIGIRDVHETDMPVPATWISNDLHCASEDHLGDFFEFKPKYFRSFRIERGLVVADVVLENTQRIVDFAFRYEMIETASVALGEGTTRGRRVGSAPIGGLLQALQADGGAPFRRADLLWHASAADLPDLIAALPLCRERSTARWIAYALGRIGPEAETAIPALLEMLGRSDDQDVLKASAYALAGIGIPAAPALASVVGILEERSSPEAIDQVFLMLERLESLGSGAVGPLVDALLTARERKTRFKISYALGKIGLDAVAPLLAALADARDDDQRKGVACALKAIGSDAAVAIAPLLRELDAAPDGDLRQCLAEAVQTIGIGSATSLGTLRDTFHGTRDERTLQMLAKAMASLGSNAIGPLLEELAVSSSGAARLAIVRALGGIGASAVDAVEPLIAMAHACSDGPLLVGIAETLVKIGAPAVPTASIQIAALRVAGLGYEANAILDRMVPGVVPPDPAVRDLAAMILDRTDSRRTRRIAELLGAIGEPAVEPLLALLPKAQSQETRALITWVLGRIGVSAPDTIDLVLATLKEARSDDVRLRIIDDLRKLGAPSATHVDTLVDVFDQATFAPVLWRLGLVLASIGAPSVNPLVERLKTATEVSRIRAIANAIGEIGPGASDVAPVVRDVLATKQDPEQRHALEMALYSISKPV
;
A
#
# COMPACT_ATOMS: atom_id res chain seq x y z
N MET A 1 4.16 -22.10 -37.63
CA MET A 1 4.16 -20.64 -37.41
C MET A 1 5.59 -20.22 -37.07
N GLY A 2 6.27 -19.58 -38.02
CA GLY A 2 7.69 -19.22 -37.89
C GLY A 2 7.93 -18.17 -36.80
N MET A 3 9.01 -18.36 -36.04
CA MET A 3 9.50 -17.42 -35.02
C MET A 3 9.99 -16.13 -35.68
N THR A 4 9.10 -15.17 -35.93
CA THR A 4 9.40 -13.96 -36.72
C THR A 4 9.71 -12.69 -35.92
N ARG A 5 9.95 -12.75 -34.61
CA ARG A 5 10.48 -11.60 -33.84
C ARG A 5 11.34 -12.06 -32.66
N GLN A 6 12.59 -12.41 -32.93
CA GLN A 6 13.62 -12.52 -31.90
C GLN A 6 14.30 -11.15 -31.76
N SER A 7 14.20 -10.52 -30.59
CA SER A 7 15.07 -9.39 -30.25
C SER A 7 16.37 -9.93 -29.66
N PRO A 8 17.53 -9.36 -30.00
CA PRO A 8 18.82 -9.93 -29.64
C PRO A 8 19.22 -9.59 -28.20
N ASP A 9 19.93 -10.48 -27.49
CA ASP A 9 20.32 -10.29 -26.07
C ASP A 9 21.75 -9.76 -25.92
N LYS A 10 22.70 -10.31 -26.71
CA LYS A 10 24.13 -9.94 -26.68
C LYS A 10 24.71 -9.85 -28.09
N LEU A 11 25.49 -8.81 -28.38
CA LEU A 11 26.13 -8.57 -29.68
C LEU A 11 27.65 -8.57 -29.55
N ILE A 12 28.32 -9.33 -30.41
CA ILE A 12 29.78 -9.39 -30.51
C ILE A 12 30.21 -8.77 -31.84
N GLU A 13 31.21 -7.89 -31.79
CA GLU A 13 31.83 -7.30 -32.97
C GLU A 13 33.34 -7.18 -32.71
N GLY A 14 34.14 -7.99 -33.41
CA GLY A 14 35.57 -8.09 -33.15
C GLY A 14 35.86 -8.51 -31.70
N SER A 15 36.65 -7.71 -30.98
CA SER A 15 36.95 -7.90 -29.55
C SER A 15 35.93 -7.27 -28.61
N SER A 16 34.93 -6.55 -29.13
CA SER A 16 33.95 -5.80 -28.33
C SER A 16 32.68 -6.62 -28.13
N SER A 17 32.09 -6.45 -26.95
CA SER A 17 30.86 -7.10 -26.54
C SER A 17 29.87 -6.06 -26.02
N TYR A 18 28.62 -6.17 -26.45
CA TYR A 18 27.58 -5.22 -26.11
C TYR A 18 26.32 -5.94 -25.62
N ASN A 19 25.68 -5.34 -24.62
CA ASN A 19 24.33 -5.71 -24.22
C ASN A 19 23.33 -4.97 -25.13
N LEU A 20 22.34 -5.70 -25.62
CA LEU A 20 21.33 -5.14 -26.51
C LEU A 20 20.10 -4.73 -25.70
N HIS A 21 19.71 -3.47 -25.85
CA HIS A 21 18.60 -2.90 -25.12
C HIS A 21 17.49 -2.47 -26.08
N ALA A 22 16.23 -2.75 -25.73
CA ALA A 22 15.08 -2.19 -26.40
C ALA A 22 14.93 -0.72 -25.98
N PHE A 23 15.58 0.20 -26.67
CA PHE A 23 15.46 1.65 -26.42
C PHE A 23 14.87 2.35 -27.66
N PRO A 24 13.96 3.33 -27.53
CA PRO A 24 13.63 4.26 -28.61
C PRO A 24 14.66 5.41 -28.69
N PRO A 25 14.91 6.04 -29.84
CA PRO A 25 16.14 6.79 -30.07
C PRO A 25 16.23 8.10 -29.26
N ILE A 26 17.44 8.34 -28.73
CA ILE A 26 18.12 9.63 -28.50
C ILE A 26 17.26 10.69 -27.79
N LEU A 27 17.21 10.59 -26.45
CA LEU A 27 16.73 11.67 -25.59
C LEU A 27 17.92 12.55 -25.13
N PRO A 28 17.76 13.88 -25.03
CA PRO A 28 18.79 14.75 -24.48
C PRO A 28 19.10 14.39 -23.02
N PRO A 29 20.32 14.67 -22.52
CA PRO A 29 20.64 14.56 -21.10
C PRO A 29 19.64 15.36 -20.25
N GLY A 30 18.96 14.71 -19.29
CA GLY A 30 17.98 15.35 -18.39
C GLY A 30 16.51 15.36 -18.86
N ASP A 31 16.15 14.70 -19.98
CA ASP A 31 14.76 14.52 -20.42
C ASP A 31 13.91 13.70 -19.39
N PRO A 32 12.72 14.14 -18.99
CA PRO A 32 11.92 13.47 -17.94
C PRO A 32 11.50 12.03 -18.28
N ARG A 33 11.55 11.61 -19.56
CA ARG A 33 11.37 10.20 -19.93
C ARG A 33 12.53 9.29 -19.48
N TRP A 34 13.69 9.83 -19.09
CA TRP A 34 14.77 9.07 -18.43
C TRP A 34 14.27 8.36 -17.15
N ALA A 35 13.34 8.97 -16.39
CA ALA A 35 12.76 8.37 -15.19
C ALA A 35 11.68 7.31 -15.49
N CYS A 36 11.07 7.39 -16.67
CA CYS A 36 10.10 6.42 -17.18
C CYS A 36 10.77 5.24 -17.89
N CYS A 37 12.04 5.37 -18.28
CA CYS A 37 12.88 4.28 -18.72
C CYS A 37 13.19 3.34 -17.54
N ARG A 38 12.42 2.27 -17.37
CA ARG A 38 12.90 1.14 -16.56
C ARG A 38 14.02 0.46 -17.33
N PHE A 39 15.25 0.60 -16.86
CA PHE A 39 16.38 -0.24 -17.26
C PHE A 39 16.19 -1.65 -16.67
N ALA A 40 15.16 -2.35 -17.12
CA ALA A 40 15.12 -3.79 -16.92
C ALA A 40 16.18 -4.38 -17.86
N GLY A 41 17.03 -5.28 -17.35
CA GLY A 41 17.72 -6.22 -18.22
C GLY A 41 16.66 -6.86 -19.12
N GLY A 42 16.66 -6.49 -20.40
CA GLY A 42 15.53 -6.76 -21.28
C GLY A 42 15.35 -8.26 -21.42
N ASN A 43 14.25 -8.80 -20.90
CA ASN A 43 13.81 -10.12 -21.31
C ASN A 43 13.36 -10.00 -22.78
N SER A 44 14.19 -10.44 -23.72
CA SER A 44 13.74 -10.69 -25.10
C SER A 44 12.57 -11.68 -25.11
N THR A 45 11.88 -11.80 -26.24
CA THR A 45 10.90 -12.88 -26.47
C THR A 45 11.48 -14.28 -26.24
N ALA A 46 12.81 -14.42 -26.33
CA ALA A 46 13.54 -15.64 -25.98
C ALA A 46 13.62 -15.80 -24.44
N ASN A 47 13.94 -14.74 -23.69
CA ASN A 47 14.02 -14.76 -22.23
C ASN A 47 12.65 -15.03 -21.55
N GLN A 48 11.53 -14.55 -22.11
CA GLN A 48 10.19 -14.92 -21.60
C GLN A 48 9.88 -16.42 -21.71
N ARG A 49 10.62 -17.16 -22.54
CA ARG A 49 10.51 -18.61 -22.71
C ARG A 49 11.75 -19.37 -22.21
N GLY A 50 12.68 -18.69 -21.53
CA GLY A 50 13.87 -19.28 -20.92
C GLY A 50 15.08 -19.50 -21.84
N TYR A 51 15.17 -18.81 -22.99
CA TYR A 51 16.29 -18.91 -23.94
C TYR A 51 17.05 -17.58 -24.10
N GLY A 52 18.35 -17.64 -24.39
CA GLY A 52 19.19 -16.50 -24.75
C GLY A 52 19.83 -16.65 -26.14
N ALA A 53 20.15 -15.52 -26.78
CA ALA A 53 20.75 -15.46 -28.12
C ALA A 53 21.95 -14.50 -28.18
N THR A 54 23.08 -14.99 -28.70
CA THR A 54 24.27 -14.16 -28.98
C THR A 54 24.43 -13.96 -30.48
N TRP A 55 24.68 -12.72 -30.87
CA TRP A 55 24.79 -12.29 -32.27
C TRP A 55 26.21 -11.84 -32.57
N LEU A 56 26.60 -11.92 -33.84
CA LEU A 56 27.92 -11.58 -34.34
C LEU A 56 27.79 -10.67 -35.55
N ILE A 57 28.50 -9.53 -35.57
CA ILE A 57 28.74 -8.77 -36.80
C ILE A 57 30.13 -9.11 -37.32
N GLU A 58 30.18 -9.62 -38.54
CA GLU A 58 31.43 -9.95 -39.23
C GLU A 58 31.31 -9.59 -40.71
N GLY A 59 32.31 -8.89 -41.26
CA GLY A 59 32.29 -8.46 -42.66
C GLY A 59 31.09 -7.59 -43.05
N GLY A 60 30.56 -6.78 -42.12
CA GLY A 60 29.39 -5.91 -42.35
C GLY A 60 28.05 -6.64 -42.40
N ARG A 61 27.99 -7.90 -41.95
CA ARG A 61 26.77 -8.72 -41.90
C ARG A 61 26.50 -9.22 -40.49
N LEU A 62 25.22 -9.31 -40.15
CA LEU A 62 24.74 -9.83 -38.88
C LEU A 62 24.51 -11.35 -38.97
N PHE A 63 24.99 -12.07 -37.97
CA PHE A 63 24.83 -13.51 -37.80
C PHE A 63 24.28 -13.84 -36.42
N LEU A 64 23.45 -14.87 -36.32
CA LEU A 64 23.11 -15.53 -35.06
C LEU A 64 24.24 -16.52 -34.73
N LYS A 65 25.04 -16.20 -33.72
CA LYS A 65 26.23 -16.98 -33.34
C LYS A 65 25.89 -18.13 -32.39
N SER A 66 25.01 -17.89 -31.42
CA SER A 66 24.51 -18.93 -30.53
C SER A 66 23.09 -18.63 -30.08
N PHE A 67 22.35 -19.71 -29.80
CA PHE A 67 20.99 -19.68 -29.31
C PHE A 67 20.83 -20.84 -28.33
N GLY A 68 20.24 -20.62 -27.15
CA GLY A 68 19.92 -21.75 -26.28
C GLY A 68 19.29 -21.42 -24.93
N GLY A 69 18.68 -22.44 -24.32
CA GLY A 69 17.90 -22.37 -23.08
C GLY A 69 17.32 -23.72 -22.69
N ALA A 70 16.51 -23.76 -21.64
CA ALA A 70 15.98 -25.02 -21.10
C ALA A 70 14.45 -25.04 -21.07
N VAL A 71 13.85 -26.12 -21.58
CA VAL A 71 12.39 -26.31 -21.63
C VAL A 71 11.96 -27.39 -20.65
N GLU A 72 10.88 -27.13 -19.93
CA GLU A 72 10.24 -28.14 -19.07
C GLU A 72 9.56 -29.20 -19.93
N THR A 73 9.74 -30.47 -19.58
CA THR A 73 9.07 -31.58 -20.25
C THR A 73 7.89 -32.07 -19.42
N ALA A 74 6.90 -32.67 -20.08
CA ALA A 74 5.74 -33.28 -19.42
C ALA A 74 6.09 -34.54 -18.59
N ASP A 75 7.33 -35.02 -18.65
CA ASP A 75 7.84 -36.18 -17.90
C ASP A 75 8.39 -35.72 -16.52
N PRO A 76 7.82 -36.20 -15.39
CA PRO A 76 8.19 -35.74 -14.04
C PRO A 76 9.63 -36.07 -13.61
N ASP A 77 10.25 -37.09 -14.21
CA ASP A 77 11.58 -37.57 -13.80
C ASP A 77 12.74 -36.91 -14.58
N ARG A 78 12.46 -36.16 -15.64
CA ARG A 78 13.45 -35.35 -16.36
C ARG A 78 13.10 -33.87 -16.24
N ARG A 79 13.77 -33.17 -15.33
CA ARG A 79 13.35 -31.83 -14.93
C ARG A 79 13.48 -30.75 -16.04
N ARG A 80 14.40 -30.85 -17.01
CA ARG A 80 14.55 -29.91 -18.14
C ARG A 80 15.33 -30.51 -19.33
N ILE A 81 14.97 -30.18 -20.58
CA ILE A 81 15.79 -30.44 -21.79
C ILE A 81 16.45 -29.15 -22.25
N GLN A 82 17.76 -29.20 -22.51
CA GLN A 82 18.51 -28.10 -23.10
C GLN A 82 18.27 -28.07 -24.62
N ILE A 83 17.86 -26.92 -25.15
CA ILE A 83 17.73 -26.66 -26.59
C ILE A 83 18.82 -25.67 -27.00
N GLY A 84 19.56 -25.99 -28.04
CA GLY A 84 20.63 -25.18 -28.64
C GLY A 84 20.38 -24.84 -30.10
N ILE A 85 21.32 -24.09 -30.70
CA ILE A 85 21.27 -23.64 -32.10
C ILE A 85 21.15 -24.81 -33.09
N ARG A 86 21.79 -25.95 -32.80
CA ARG A 86 21.70 -27.18 -33.59
C ARG A 86 20.31 -27.79 -33.63
N ASP A 87 19.55 -27.67 -32.55
CA ASP A 87 18.21 -28.26 -32.45
C ASP A 87 17.17 -27.46 -33.27
N VAL A 88 17.46 -26.20 -33.59
CA VAL A 88 16.55 -25.29 -34.31
C VAL A 88 17.00 -25.03 -35.75
N HIS A 89 18.31 -24.95 -35.98
CA HIS A 89 18.90 -24.58 -37.27
C HIS A 89 19.75 -25.70 -37.88
N GLU A 90 19.82 -26.87 -37.24
CA GLU A 90 20.55 -28.06 -37.72
C GLU A 90 22.05 -27.82 -37.98
N THR A 91 22.60 -26.76 -37.39
CA THR A 91 23.99 -26.36 -37.56
C THR A 91 24.57 -25.83 -36.26
N ASP A 92 25.87 -26.05 -36.08
CA ASP A 92 26.69 -25.46 -35.00
C ASP A 92 27.42 -24.18 -35.46
N MET A 93 27.28 -23.79 -36.74
CA MET A 93 27.91 -22.61 -37.33
C MET A 93 27.02 -21.35 -37.21
N PRO A 94 27.59 -20.14 -37.15
CA PRO A 94 26.81 -18.90 -37.15
C PRO A 94 25.88 -18.77 -38.37
N VAL A 95 24.60 -18.46 -38.13
CA VAL A 95 23.56 -18.41 -39.15
C VAL A 95 23.38 -16.97 -39.65
N PRO A 96 23.44 -16.68 -40.97
CA PRO A 96 23.22 -15.33 -41.49
C PRO A 96 21.82 -14.80 -41.17
N ALA A 97 21.72 -13.64 -40.53
CA ALA A 97 20.47 -13.08 -40.02
C ALA A 97 19.67 -12.29 -41.08
N THR A 98 19.46 -12.86 -42.27
CA THR A 98 18.91 -12.12 -43.43
C THR A 98 17.46 -11.67 -43.28
N TRP A 99 16.76 -12.14 -42.24
CA TRP A 99 15.37 -11.78 -41.93
C TRP A 99 15.25 -10.54 -41.01
N ILE A 100 16.36 -10.01 -40.52
CA ILE A 100 16.36 -8.87 -39.59
C ILE A 100 16.51 -7.56 -40.36
N SER A 101 15.54 -6.65 -40.15
CA SER A 101 15.59 -5.25 -40.60
C SER A 101 15.08 -4.32 -39.49
N ASN A 102 15.98 -3.81 -38.65
CA ASN A 102 15.68 -2.96 -37.50
C ASN A 102 16.92 -2.21 -37.02
N ASP A 103 16.75 -1.35 -36.03
CA ASP A 103 17.86 -0.70 -35.32
C ASP A 103 18.29 -1.58 -34.13
N LEU A 104 19.59 -1.78 -33.97
CA LEU A 104 20.21 -2.45 -32.82
C LEU A 104 20.92 -1.42 -31.96
N HIS A 105 20.44 -1.23 -30.73
CA HIS A 105 21.05 -0.30 -29.76
C HIS A 105 21.86 -1.08 -28.73
N CYS A 106 23.16 -0.78 -28.68
CA CYS A 106 24.17 -1.61 -28.03
C CYS A 106 24.88 -0.79 -26.95
N ALA A 107 24.71 -1.15 -25.69
CA ALA A 107 25.44 -0.54 -24.58
C ALA A 107 26.77 -1.26 -24.38
N SER A 108 27.86 -0.51 -24.19
CA SER A 108 29.17 -1.10 -23.86
C SER A 108 29.13 -1.82 -22.51
N GLU A 109 29.83 -2.94 -22.39
CA GLU A 109 30.06 -3.59 -21.08
C GLU A 109 30.99 -2.74 -20.17
N ASP A 110 31.84 -1.91 -20.77
CA ASP A 110 32.59 -0.86 -20.07
C ASP A 110 31.62 0.14 -19.45
N HIS A 111 31.80 0.47 -18.17
CA HIS A 111 30.90 1.33 -17.41
C HIS A 111 31.62 2.47 -16.67
N LEU A 112 30.85 3.50 -16.31
CA LEU A 112 31.27 4.69 -15.58
C LEU A 112 30.82 4.56 -14.11
N GLY A 113 31.77 4.47 -13.18
CA GLY A 113 31.49 4.43 -11.73
C GLY A 113 31.46 3.03 -11.12
N ASP A 114 30.96 2.91 -9.88
CA ASP A 114 30.93 1.65 -9.11
C ASP A 114 29.85 0.65 -9.58
N PHE A 115 30.12 -0.63 -9.34
CA PHE A 115 29.40 -1.82 -9.84
C PHE A 115 27.87 -1.86 -9.61
N PHE A 116 27.32 -1.04 -8.70
CA PHE A 116 25.90 -1.10 -8.31
C PHE A 116 24.96 -0.26 -9.21
N GLU A 117 25.49 0.67 -10.01
CA GLU A 117 24.72 1.40 -11.02
C GLU A 117 25.38 1.23 -12.40
N PHE A 118 24.94 0.23 -13.17
CA PHE A 118 25.50 -0.02 -14.50
C PHE A 118 25.23 1.16 -15.45
N LYS A 119 26.27 1.94 -15.75
CA LYS A 119 26.24 3.10 -16.65
C LYS A 119 27.25 2.90 -17.78
N PRO A 120 26.84 2.51 -18.99
CA PRO A 120 27.78 2.19 -20.07
C PRO A 120 28.60 3.42 -20.49
N LYS A 121 29.88 3.24 -20.76
CA LYS A 121 30.83 4.28 -21.18
C LYS A 121 30.56 4.77 -22.60
N TYR A 122 30.07 3.88 -23.47
CA TYR A 122 29.69 4.20 -24.86
C TYR A 122 28.41 3.47 -25.26
N PHE A 123 27.67 4.05 -26.19
CA PHE A 123 26.57 3.39 -26.88
C PHE A 123 26.91 3.26 -28.36
N ARG A 124 26.70 2.09 -28.95
CA ARG A 124 26.82 1.88 -30.39
C ARG A 124 25.45 1.53 -30.95
N SER A 125 25.06 2.12 -32.08
CA SER A 125 23.79 1.80 -32.75
C SER A 125 24.04 1.35 -34.17
N PHE A 126 23.40 0.26 -34.58
CA PHE A 126 23.46 -0.25 -35.95
C PHE A 126 22.09 -0.20 -36.62
N ARG A 127 22.02 0.23 -37.88
CA ARG A 127 20.86 -0.03 -38.74
C ARG A 127 21.12 -1.31 -39.51
N ILE A 128 20.24 -2.29 -39.34
CA ILE A 128 20.29 -3.55 -40.08
C ILE A 128 19.19 -3.55 -41.14
N GLU A 129 19.54 -3.95 -42.36
CA GLU A 129 18.57 -4.23 -43.42
C GLU A 129 18.85 -5.59 -44.05
N ARG A 130 17.93 -6.53 -43.89
CA ARG A 130 18.05 -7.92 -44.36
C ARG A 130 19.39 -8.56 -43.95
N GLY A 131 19.79 -8.34 -42.70
CA GLY A 131 21.04 -8.84 -42.13
C GLY A 131 22.32 -8.10 -42.58
N LEU A 132 22.22 -7.04 -43.37
CA LEU A 132 23.35 -6.17 -43.71
C LEU A 132 23.40 -4.99 -42.74
N VAL A 133 24.59 -4.68 -42.23
CA VAL A 133 24.83 -3.42 -41.50
C VAL A 133 24.90 -2.31 -42.55
N VAL A 134 23.89 -1.44 -42.58
CA VAL A 134 23.82 -0.32 -43.52
C VAL A 134 24.15 1.02 -42.88
N ALA A 135 24.22 1.08 -41.54
CA ALA A 135 24.76 2.20 -40.79
C ALA A 135 25.26 1.75 -39.41
N ASP A 136 26.29 2.42 -38.89
CA ASP A 136 26.77 2.28 -37.52
C ASP A 136 27.19 3.65 -36.92
N VAL A 137 26.92 3.86 -35.63
CA VAL A 137 27.26 5.11 -34.92
C VAL A 137 27.72 4.78 -33.50
N VAL A 138 28.77 5.46 -33.02
CA VAL A 138 29.26 5.38 -31.64
C VAL A 138 28.99 6.71 -30.92
N LEU A 139 28.42 6.64 -29.72
CA LEU A 139 28.09 7.75 -28.84
C LEU A 139 28.82 7.59 -27.51
N GLU A 140 29.58 8.59 -27.08
CA GLU A 140 30.24 8.56 -25.77
C GLU A 140 29.30 9.04 -24.65
N ASN A 141 29.30 8.34 -23.52
CA ASN A 141 28.57 8.77 -22.33
C ASN A 141 29.49 9.65 -21.47
N THR A 142 29.28 10.97 -21.47
CA THR A 142 30.24 11.95 -20.93
C THR A 142 29.83 12.61 -19.61
N GLN A 143 28.80 12.13 -18.91
CA GLN A 143 28.28 12.68 -17.64
C GLN A 143 28.31 14.22 -17.54
N ARG A 144 27.27 14.89 -18.04
CA ARG A 144 26.87 16.21 -17.52
C ARG A 144 25.52 16.07 -16.85
N ILE A 145 25.54 15.70 -15.57
CA ILE A 145 24.40 15.83 -14.68
C ILE A 145 24.35 17.32 -14.33
N VAL A 146 23.37 18.05 -14.88
CA VAL A 146 23.00 19.35 -14.31
C VAL A 146 22.09 19.00 -13.13
N ASP A 147 22.65 19.06 -11.94
CA ASP A 147 21.98 18.74 -10.69
C ASP A 147 20.95 19.84 -10.39
N PHE A 148 19.69 19.61 -10.78
CA PHE A 148 18.58 20.55 -10.61
C PHE A 148 17.84 20.30 -9.28
N ALA A 149 18.56 20.21 -8.16
CA ALA A 149 17.93 20.33 -6.83
C ALA A 149 18.92 20.53 -5.67
N PHE A 150 19.72 21.59 -5.66
CA PHE A 150 20.05 22.25 -4.38
C PHE A 150 20.50 23.71 -4.55
N ARG A 151 19.60 24.61 -4.16
CA ARG A 151 19.76 26.01 -3.74
C ARG A 151 20.34 27.04 -4.72
N TYR A 152 19.42 27.91 -5.15
CA TYR A 152 19.59 29.36 -5.08
C TYR A 152 20.30 29.78 -3.79
N GLU A 153 21.58 30.12 -3.89
CA GLU A 153 22.19 31.29 -3.28
C GLU A 153 23.60 31.45 -3.84
N MET A 154 23.95 32.70 -4.19
CA MET A 154 25.25 33.20 -4.66
C MET A 154 25.52 33.19 -6.17
N ILE A 155 25.08 34.29 -6.76
CA ILE A 155 25.76 35.04 -7.81
C ILE A 155 27.23 35.30 -7.43
N GLU A 156 28.07 35.39 -8.46
CA GLU A 156 29.44 35.96 -8.51
C GLU A 156 30.63 35.12 -8.02
N THR A 157 31.71 35.19 -8.82
CA THR A 157 33.08 34.68 -8.62
C THR A 157 33.38 33.21 -8.94
N ALA A 158 33.78 32.94 -10.19
CA ALA A 158 35.04 32.24 -10.53
C ALA A 158 35.14 32.02 -12.05
N SER A 159 35.46 33.09 -12.79
CA SER A 159 36.30 32.94 -13.96
C SER A 159 37.65 32.35 -13.53
N VAL A 160 38.28 31.56 -14.41
CA VAL A 160 39.68 31.08 -14.36
C VAL A 160 39.85 29.64 -13.83
N ALA A 161 39.91 28.68 -14.75
CA ALA A 161 41.06 27.79 -14.98
C ALA A 161 40.64 26.63 -15.92
N LEU A 162 40.55 26.93 -17.23
CA LEU A 162 40.45 25.90 -18.26
C LEU A 162 41.87 25.52 -18.70
N GLY A 163 42.30 24.31 -18.36
CA GLY A 163 43.39 23.62 -19.04
C GLY A 163 42.88 23.05 -20.36
N GLU A 164 43.71 23.21 -21.40
CA GLU A 164 43.43 22.92 -22.80
C GLU A 164 43.06 21.46 -23.07
N GLY A 165 42.01 21.25 -23.88
CA GLY A 165 41.58 19.92 -24.31
C GLY A 165 40.21 19.93 -24.99
N THR A 166 40.10 20.59 -26.15
CA THR A 166 39.00 20.47 -27.14
C THR A 166 37.57 20.32 -26.61
N THR A 167 37.05 21.38 -25.99
CA THR A 167 35.60 21.62 -25.92
C THR A 167 35.09 22.09 -27.29
N ARG A 168 34.35 21.27 -28.04
CA ARG A 168 33.40 21.81 -29.05
C ARG A 168 32.15 22.27 -28.29
N GLY A 169 32.23 23.50 -27.80
CA GLY A 169 31.09 24.21 -27.24
C GLY A 169 29.99 24.43 -28.27
N ARG A 170 28.76 24.50 -27.76
CA ARG A 170 27.56 25.09 -28.35
C ARG A 170 27.92 26.21 -29.34
N ARG A 171 27.77 25.96 -30.65
CA ARG A 171 27.78 27.04 -31.64
C ARG A 171 26.47 27.80 -31.50
N VAL A 172 26.50 28.89 -30.75
CA VAL A 172 25.54 29.98 -30.95
C VAL A 172 25.94 30.64 -32.27
N GLY A 173 25.05 30.57 -33.27
CA GLY A 173 25.27 31.10 -34.62
C GLY A 173 25.87 30.10 -35.62
N SER A 174 25.08 29.11 -36.05
CA SER A 174 25.34 28.37 -37.30
C SER A 174 24.61 29.07 -38.45
N ALA A 175 25.29 29.26 -39.58
CA ALA A 175 24.63 29.62 -40.83
C ALA A 175 23.55 28.57 -41.17
N PRO A 176 22.46 28.96 -41.85
CA PRO A 176 21.42 28.02 -42.23
C PRO A 176 22.00 26.90 -43.08
N ILE A 177 21.48 25.68 -42.88
CA ILE A 177 21.86 24.50 -43.62
C ILE A 177 21.40 24.69 -45.08
N GLY A 178 22.36 24.96 -45.97
CA GLY A 178 22.06 25.18 -47.37
C GLY A 178 21.34 23.98 -47.99
N GLY A 179 20.17 24.22 -48.59
CA GLY A 179 19.38 23.19 -49.27
C GLY A 179 18.50 22.34 -48.34
N LEU A 180 18.32 22.73 -47.07
CA LEU A 180 17.55 21.97 -46.09
C LEU A 180 16.10 21.72 -46.55
N LEU A 181 15.40 22.75 -47.02
CA LEU A 181 14.03 22.62 -47.51
C LEU A 181 13.92 21.59 -48.64
N GLN A 182 14.81 21.63 -49.62
CA GLN A 182 14.81 20.68 -50.75
C GLN A 182 15.13 19.25 -50.28
N ALA A 183 16.05 19.10 -49.30
CA ALA A 183 16.41 17.80 -48.73
C ALA A 183 15.27 17.16 -47.92
N LEU A 184 14.45 17.98 -47.26
CA LEU A 184 13.26 17.57 -46.51
C LEU A 184 12.06 17.26 -47.43
N GLN A 185 12.02 17.84 -48.63
CA GLN A 185 10.97 17.61 -49.63
C GLN A 185 11.24 16.45 -50.60
N ALA A 186 12.50 16.07 -50.81
CA ALA A 186 12.86 15.03 -51.78
C ALA A 186 12.24 13.67 -51.42
N ASP A 187 11.60 12.98 -52.37
CA ASP A 187 11.11 11.60 -52.17
C ASP A 187 12.28 10.59 -52.27
N GLY A 188 12.37 9.62 -51.35
CA GLY A 188 13.32 8.49 -51.45
C GLY A 188 14.77 8.70 -50.94
N GLY A 189 15.05 9.77 -50.19
CA GLY A 189 16.34 9.96 -49.52
C GLY A 189 16.50 9.07 -48.27
N ALA A 190 17.73 8.65 -47.96
CA ALA A 190 17.96 7.77 -46.81
C ALA A 190 17.63 8.49 -45.47
N PRO A 191 16.73 7.95 -44.62
CA PRO A 191 16.21 8.62 -43.42
C PRO A 191 17.28 9.14 -42.45
N PHE A 192 18.43 8.48 -42.36
CA PHE A 192 19.53 8.87 -41.48
C PHE A 192 20.19 10.19 -41.87
N ARG A 193 20.25 10.52 -43.16
CA ARG A 193 20.84 11.80 -43.61
C ARG A 193 19.96 12.97 -43.21
N ARG A 194 18.63 12.80 -43.22
CA ARG A 194 17.70 13.84 -42.75
C ARG A 194 17.73 13.99 -41.24
N ALA A 195 17.82 12.89 -40.50
CA ALA A 195 17.95 12.94 -39.05
C ALA A 195 19.22 13.68 -38.60
N ASP A 196 20.36 13.41 -39.25
CA ASP A 196 21.63 14.13 -39.00
C ASP A 196 21.53 15.62 -39.34
N LEU A 197 20.95 15.97 -40.49
CA LEU A 197 20.71 17.37 -40.87
C LEU A 197 19.80 18.09 -39.85
N LEU A 198 18.71 17.45 -39.41
CA LEU A 198 17.76 18.01 -38.44
C LEU A 198 18.33 18.07 -37.01
N TRP A 199 19.27 17.20 -36.67
CA TRP A 199 20.02 17.26 -35.42
C TRP A 199 20.93 18.49 -35.35
N HIS A 200 21.47 18.93 -36.49
CA HIS A 200 22.33 20.11 -36.58
C HIS A 200 21.56 21.41 -36.84
N ALA A 201 20.25 21.34 -37.10
CA ALA A 201 19.41 22.52 -37.30
C ALA A 201 19.39 23.44 -36.07
N SER A 202 19.20 24.72 -36.30
CA SER A 202 19.24 25.80 -35.32
C SER A 202 18.12 26.81 -35.57
N ALA A 203 18.04 27.88 -34.76
CA ALA A 203 17.08 28.95 -35.01
C ALA A 203 17.22 29.59 -36.41
N ALA A 204 18.41 29.55 -37.02
CA ALA A 204 18.63 30.04 -38.38
C ALA A 204 17.87 29.23 -39.45
N ASP A 205 17.49 28.00 -39.14
CA ASP A 205 16.83 27.06 -40.05
C ASP A 205 15.30 27.07 -39.90
N LEU A 206 14.75 27.87 -38.98
CA LEU A 206 13.31 27.94 -38.71
C LEU A 206 12.45 28.19 -39.96
N PRO A 207 12.80 29.11 -40.89
CA PRO A 207 12.00 29.32 -42.09
C PRO A 207 11.86 28.04 -42.94
N ASP A 208 12.95 27.30 -43.12
CA ASP A 208 12.97 26.06 -43.91
C ASP A 208 12.24 24.91 -43.18
N LEU A 209 12.42 24.78 -41.86
CA LEU A 209 11.72 23.79 -41.05
C LEU A 209 10.21 24.02 -41.04
N ILE A 210 9.77 25.26 -40.86
CA ILE A 210 8.34 25.64 -40.84
C ILE A 210 7.72 25.42 -42.22
N ALA A 211 8.40 25.83 -43.31
CA ALA A 211 7.93 25.62 -44.67
C ALA A 211 7.84 24.13 -45.06
N ALA A 212 8.72 23.28 -44.51
CA ALA A 212 8.72 21.85 -44.79
C ALA A 212 7.56 21.09 -44.11
N LEU A 213 7.15 21.47 -42.89
CA LEU A 213 6.09 20.80 -42.11
C LEU A 213 4.80 20.50 -42.91
N PRO A 214 4.16 21.46 -43.60
CA PRO A 214 2.92 21.20 -44.34
C PRO A 214 3.15 20.32 -45.58
N LEU A 215 4.36 20.37 -46.15
CA LEU A 215 4.72 19.74 -47.43
C LEU A 215 5.27 18.31 -47.28
N CYS A 216 5.58 17.86 -46.07
CA CYS A 216 6.10 16.52 -45.80
C CYS A 216 5.09 15.43 -46.15
N ARG A 217 5.44 14.57 -47.12
CA ARG A 217 4.67 13.36 -47.46
C ARG A 217 5.03 12.17 -46.56
N GLU A 218 6.27 12.12 -46.08
CA GLU A 218 6.77 11.04 -45.24
C GLU A 218 6.59 11.37 -43.75
N ARG A 219 5.85 10.50 -43.03
CA ARG A 219 5.52 10.67 -41.60
C ARG A 219 6.77 10.76 -40.72
N SER A 220 7.79 9.98 -41.04
CA SER A 220 9.10 10.02 -40.36
C SER A 220 9.74 11.40 -40.43
N THR A 221 9.70 12.06 -41.60
CA THR A 221 10.31 13.37 -41.81
C THR A 221 9.56 14.46 -41.03
N ALA A 222 8.23 14.44 -41.04
CA ALA A 222 7.40 15.35 -40.25
C ALA A 222 7.70 15.24 -38.74
N ARG A 223 7.82 14.00 -38.24
CA ARG A 223 8.21 13.72 -36.85
C ARG A 223 9.58 14.31 -36.49
N TRP A 224 10.58 14.14 -37.34
CA TRP A 224 11.93 14.65 -37.07
C TRP A 224 12.00 16.18 -37.09
N ILE A 225 11.24 16.83 -37.97
CA ILE A 225 11.14 18.30 -37.99
C ILE A 225 10.52 18.80 -36.68
N ALA A 226 9.45 18.18 -36.20
CA ALA A 226 8.87 18.51 -34.90
C ALA A 226 9.87 18.37 -33.75
N TYR A 227 10.63 17.27 -33.69
CA TYR A 227 11.67 17.11 -32.66
C TYR A 227 12.78 18.17 -32.75
N ALA A 228 13.18 18.55 -33.96
CA ALA A 228 14.16 19.63 -34.16
C ALA A 228 13.62 20.96 -33.64
N LEU A 229 12.36 21.31 -33.94
CA LEU A 229 11.69 22.51 -33.44
C LEU A 229 11.57 22.53 -31.92
N GLY A 230 11.20 21.42 -31.30
CA GLY A 230 11.16 21.29 -29.84
C GLY A 230 12.54 21.45 -29.19
N ARG A 231 13.60 20.96 -29.84
CA ARG A 231 14.99 21.11 -29.37
C ARG A 231 15.50 22.55 -29.48
N ILE A 232 15.10 23.28 -30.53
CA ILE A 232 15.39 24.71 -30.67
C ILE A 232 14.79 25.49 -29.48
N GLY A 233 13.60 25.05 -29.02
CA GLY A 233 12.99 25.57 -27.81
C GLY A 233 12.25 26.89 -28.05
N PRO A 234 12.28 27.86 -27.11
CA PRO A 234 11.47 29.08 -27.19
C PRO A 234 11.68 29.92 -28.47
N GLU A 235 12.86 29.85 -29.08
CA GLU A 235 13.17 30.54 -30.34
C GLU A 235 12.28 30.06 -31.51
N ALA A 236 11.71 28.85 -31.41
CA ALA A 236 10.80 28.27 -32.41
C ALA A 236 9.33 28.69 -32.24
N GLU A 237 9.02 29.77 -31.50
CA GLU A 237 7.67 30.30 -31.30
C GLU A 237 6.89 30.46 -32.61
N THR A 238 7.54 30.95 -33.67
CA THR A 238 6.91 31.13 -34.99
C THR A 238 6.43 29.82 -35.64
N ALA A 239 6.86 28.66 -35.14
CA ALA A 239 6.45 27.35 -35.62
C ALA A 239 5.15 26.84 -34.98
N ILE A 240 4.64 27.48 -33.92
CA ILE A 240 3.44 27.02 -33.20
C ILE A 240 2.23 26.80 -34.13
N PRO A 241 1.86 27.74 -35.04
CA PRO A 241 0.71 27.53 -35.93
C PRO A 241 0.89 26.31 -36.85
N ALA A 242 2.08 26.11 -37.40
CA ALA A 242 2.37 24.98 -38.29
C ALA A 242 2.37 23.64 -37.54
N LEU A 243 2.84 23.62 -36.28
CA LEU A 243 2.79 22.45 -35.40
C LEU A 243 1.35 22.11 -35.01
N LEU A 244 0.49 23.10 -34.75
CA LEU A 244 -0.94 22.90 -34.48
C LEU A 244 -1.69 22.38 -35.71
N GLU A 245 -1.41 22.92 -36.90
CA GLU A 245 -1.98 22.41 -38.15
C GLU A 245 -1.58 20.95 -38.38
N MET A 246 -0.30 20.62 -38.16
CA MET A 246 0.18 19.24 -38.26
C MET A 246 -0.50 18.31 -37.24
N LEU A 247 -0.63 18.76 -35.99
CA LEU A 247 -1.33 18.05 -34.93
C LEU A 247 -2.81 17.79 -35.32
N GLY A 248 -3.47 18.78 -35.92
CA GLY A 248 -4.89 18.70 -36.32
C GLY A 248 -5.16 17.80 -37.53
N ARG A 249 -4.21 17.64 -38.46
CA ARG A 249 -4.41 16.85 -39.70
C ARG A 249 -3.87 15.42 -39.66
N SER A 250 -2.92 15.11 -38.79
CA SER A 250 -2.22 13.81 -38.80
C SER A 250 -2.96 12.72 -38.02
N ASP A 251 -3.23 11.54 -38.60
CA ASP A 251 -3.74 10.36 -37.88
C ASP A 251 -2.62 9.46 -37.31
N ASP A 252 -1.36 9.79 -37.61
CA ASP A 252 -0.21 8.99 -37.16
C ASP A 252 0.18 9.33 -35.72
N GLN A 253 0.17 8.32 -34.86
CA GLN A 253 0.41 8.49 -33.41
C GLN A 253 1.80 9.03 -33.09
N ASP A 254 2.82 8.71 -33.90
CA ASP A 254 4.18 9.21 -33.66
C ASP A 254 4.30 10.68 -34.06
N VAL A 255 3.62 11.10 -35.13
CA VAL A 255 3.56 12.50 -35.55
C VAL A 255 2.78 13.34 -34.53
N LEU A 256 1.66 12.82 -33.99
CA LEU A 256 0.90 13.50 -32.93
C LEU A 256 1.76 13.71 -31.67
N LYS A 257 2.44 12.65 -31.21
CA LYS A 257 3.37 12.71 -30.06
C LYS A 257 4.50 13.70 -30.30
N ALA A 258 5.10 13.71 -31.49
CA ALA A 258 6.20 14.62 -31.80
C ALA A 258 5.76 16.08 -31.91
N SER A 259 4.58 16.34 -32.47
CA SER A 259 3.98 17.69 -32.53
C SER A 259 3.74 18.24 -31.13
N ALA A 260 3.13 17.43 -30.26
CA ALA A 260 2.89 17.78 -28.86
C ALA A 260 4.21 18.00 -28.10
N TYR A 261 5.21 17.12 -28.31
CA TYR A 261 6.55 17.29 -27.75
C TYR A 261 7.21 18.60 -28.20
N ALA A 262 7.08 18.95 -29.48
CA ALA A 262 7.64 20.18 -30.01
C ALA A 262 7.04 21.41 -29.33
N LEU A 263 5.71 21.43 -29.19
CA LEU A 263 4.98 22.49 -28.48
C LEU A 263 5.39 22.56 -27.00
N ALA A 264 5.57 21.42 -26.33
CA ALA A 264 6.08 21.37 -24.97
C ALA A 264 7.54 21.87 -24.86
N GLY A 265 8.38 21.57 -25.86
CA GLY A 265 9.78 22.01 -25.95
C GLY A 265 9.93 23.51 -26.21
N ILE A 266 9.04 24.10 -27.02
CA ILE A 266 8.94 25.56 -27.19
C ILE A 266 8.64 26.23 -25.84
N GLY A 267 7.83 25.58 -25.01
CA GLY A 267 7.60 25.98 -23.62
C GLY A 267 6.60 27.13 -23.52
N ILE A 268 6.98 28.18 -22.78
CA ILE A 268 6.11 29.31 -22.42
C ILE A 268 5.35 29.92 -23.61
N PRO A 269 5.98 30.21 -24.76
CA PRO A 269 5.27 30.81 -25.90
C PRO A 269 4.13 29.93 -26.43
N ALA A 270 4.19 28.62 -26.22
CA ALA A 270 3.15 27.68 -26.62
C ALA A 270 1.99 27.58 -25.62
N ALA A 271 2.04 28.24 -24.46
CA ALA A 271 1.00 28.17 -23.42
C ALA A 271 -0.42 28.40 -23.97
N PRO A 272 -0.70 29.45 -24.79
CA PRO A 272 -2.04 29.70 -25.30
C PRO A 272 -2.61 28.57 -26.17
N ALA A 273 -1.76 27.70 -26.71
CA ALA A 273 -2.15 26.56 -27.52
C ALA A 273 -2.56 25.33 -26.69
N LEU A 274 -2.36 25.33 -25.37
CA LEU A 274 -2.54 24.16 -24.50
C LEU A 274 -3.93 23.52 -24.64
N ALA A 275 -4.99 24.33 -24.59
CA ALA A 275 -6.36 23.83 -24.68
C ALA A 275 -6.62 23.11 -26.01
N SER A 276 -6.13 23.67 -27.13
CA SER A 276 -6.22 23.04 -28.44
C SER A 276 -5.43 21.75 -28.51
N VAL A 277 -4.21 21.72 -27.95
CA VAL A 277 -3.38 20.50 -27.90
C VAL A 277 -4.09 19.39 -27.13
N VAL A 278 -4.65 19.70 -25.96
CA VAL A 278 -5.40 18.74 -25.14
C VAL A 278 -6.60 18.20 -25.91
N GLY A 279 -7.43 19.07 -26.48
CA GLY A 279 -8.63 18.67 -27.21
C GLY A 279 -8.31 17.75 -28.40
N ILE A 280 -7.31 18.11 -29.21
CA ILE A 280 -6.92 17.32 -30.39
C ILE A 280 -6.32 15.97 -29.97
N LEU A 281 -5.46 15.95 -28.95
CA LEU A 281 -4.82 14.71 -28.52
C LEU A 281 -5.83 13.72 -27.93
N GLU A 282 -6.76 14.18 -27.10
CA GLU A 282 -7.78 13.30 -26.50
C GLU A 282 -8.79 12.78 -27.53
N GLU A 283 -9.10 13.54 -28.58
CA GLU A 283 -9.99 13.10 -29.64
C GLU A 283 -9.34 12.05 -30.57
N ARG A 284 -8.04 12.19 -30.83
CA ARG A 284 -7.38 11.49 -31.96
C ARG A 284 -6.26 10.53 -31.54
N SER A 285 -5.89 10.49 -30.26
CA SER A 285 -4.72 9.74 -29.81
C SER A 285 -5.05 8.63 -28.82
N SER A 286 -4.13 7.67 -28.75
CA SER A 286 -4.07 6.67 -27.68
C SER A 286 -3.70 7.32 -26.33
N PRO A 287 -4.09 6.76 -25.17
CA PRO A 287 -3.81 7.32 -23.85
C PRO A 287 -2.32 7.64 -23.60
N GLU A 288 -1.40 6.96 -24.28
CA GLU A 288 0.05 7.18 -24.21
C GLU A 288 0.51 8.51 -24.84
N ALA A 289 -0.32 9.17 -25.65
CA ALA A 289 -0.01 10.51 -26.16
C ALA A 289 -0.24 11.62 -25.12
N ILE A 290 -1.00 11.34 -24.06
CA ILE A 290 -1.30 12.28 -22.96
C ILE A 290 -0.03 12.59 -22.12
N ASP A 291 0.97 11.71 -22.11
CA ASP A 291 2.25 11.97 -21.44
C ASP A 291 2.93 13.26 -21.95
N GLN A 292 2.69 13.64 -23.21
CA GLN A 292 3.25 14.87 -23.78
C GLN A 292 2.51 16.14 -23.31
N VAL A 293 1.22 16.03 -22.99
CA VAL A 293 0.48 17.09 -22.30
C VAL A 293 1.10 17.32 -20.93
N PHE A 294 1.46 16.25 -20.20
CA PHE A 294 2.07 16.39 -18.88
C PHE A 294 3.43 17.09 -18.93
N LEU A 295 4.27 16.80 -19.93
CA LEU A 295 5.51 17.54 -20.15
C LEU A 295 5.26 19.03 -20.39
N MET A 296 4.23 19.36 -21.17
CA MET A 296 3.85 20.75 -21.40
C MET A 296 3.39 21.42 -20.10
N LEU A 297 2.57 20.75 -19.30
CA LEU A 297 2.12 21.25 -17.99
C LEU A 297 3.31 21.51 -17.04
N GLU A 298 4.26 20.58 -16.93
CA GLU A 298 5.47 20.75 -16.11
C GLU A 298 6.28 22.00 -16.51
N ARG A 299 6.34 22.31 -17.81
CA ARG A 299 7.02 23.53 -18.30
C ARG A 299 6.23 24.79 -17.94
N LEU A 300 4.90 24.72 -18.00
CA LEU A 300 4.00 25.84 -17.68
C LEU A 300 3.91 26.12 -16.17
N GLU A 301 4.15 25.13 -15.30
CA GLU A 301 4.22 25.34 -13.85
C GLU A 301 5.28 26.40 -13.48
N SER A 302 6.35 26.55 -14.26
CA SER A 302 7.39 27.57 -14.05
C SER A 302 6.94 29.01 -14.29
N LEU A 303 5.77 29.23 -14.91
CA LEU A 303 5.21 30.56 -15.18
C LEU A 303 4.47 31.19 -14.02
N GLY A 304 4.14 30.40 -12.98
CA GLY A 304 3.25 30.86 -11.92
C GLY A 304 1.92 31.37 -12.49
N SER A 305 1.53 32.59 -12.10
CA SER A 305 0.22 33.18 -12.43
C SER A 305 -0.03 33.42 -13.92
N GLY A 306 1.02 33.56 -14.73
CA GLY A 306 0.90 33.74 -16.19
C GLY A 306 0.30 32.53 -16.91
N ALA A 307 0.35 31.33 -16.32
CA ALA A 307 -0.22 30.12 -16.89
C ALA A 307 -1.69 29.87 -16.52
N VAL A 308 -2.28 30.65 -15.61
CA VAL A 308 -3.62 30.38 -15.08
C VAL A 308 -4.68 30.33 -16.18
N GLY A 309 -4.73 31.35 -17.05
CA GLY A 309 -5.71 31.40 -18.15
C GLY A 309 -5.65 30.17 -19.05
N PRO A 310 -4.49 29.87 -19.68
CA PRO A 310 -4.33 28.69 -20.51
C PRO A 310 -4.63 27.37 -19.81
N LEU A 311 -4.29 27.24 -18.53
CA LEU A 311 -4.59 26.04 -17.73
C LEU A 311 -6.09 25.90 -17.45
N VAL A 312 -6.81 27.00 -17.18
CA VAL A 312 -8.26 26.99 -17.02
C VAL A 312 -8.95 26.60 -18.33
N ASP A 313 -8.54 27.18 -19.46
CA ASP A 313 -9.09 26.82 -20.78
C ASP A 313 -8.86 25.34 -21.12
N ALA A 314 -7.68 24.83 -20.80
CA ALA A 314 -7.34 23.42 -20.99
C ALA A 314 -8.15 22.51 -20.04
N LEU A 315 -8.38 22.92 -18.79
CA LEU A 315 -9.20 22.20 -17.83
C LEU A 315 -10.64 22.05 -18.32
N LEU A 316 -11.20 23.11 -18.90
CA LEU A 316 -12.57 23.12 -19.45
C LEU A 316 -12.69 22.32 -20.76
N THR A 317 -11.58 22.11 -21.46
CA THR A 317 -11.54 21.33 -22.71
C THR A 317 -11.32 19.83 -22.46
N ALA A 318 -10.59 19.47 -21.39
CA ALA A 318 -10.19 18.11 -21.08
C ALA A 318 -11.39 17.19 -20.75
N ARG A 319 -11.50 16.09 -21.50
CA ARG A 319 -12.49 15.01 -21.34
C ARG A 319 -11.94 13.84 -20.53
N GLU A 320 -10.63 13.60 -20.57
CA GLU A 320 -10.03 12.53 -19.76
C GLU A 320 -9.86 12.93 -18.28
N ARG A 321 -10.29 12.04 -17.39
CA ARG A 321 -10.17 12.23 -15.93
C ARG A 321 -8.72 12.46 -15.48
N LYS A 322 -7.77 11.74 -16.09
CA LYS A 322 -6.33 11.87 -15.76
C LYS A 322 -5.78 13.24 -16.15
N THR A 323 -6.16 13.74 -17.32
CA THR A 323 -5.77 15.07 -17.80
C THR A 323 -6.32 16.16 -16.90
N ARG A 324 -7.64 16.13 -16.60
CA ARG A 324 -8.27 17.08 -15.67
C ARG A 324 -7.58 17.11 -14.32
N PHE A 325 -7.24 15.94 -13.76
CA PHE A 325 -6.55 15.84 -12.48
C PHE A 325 -5.17 16.51 -12.50
N LYS A 326 -4.38 16.29 -13.56
CA LYS A 326 -3.05 16.89 -13.70
C LYS A 326 -3.10 18.41 -13.89
N ILE A 327 -4.03 18.91 -14.70
CA ILE A 327 -4.25 20.35 -14.87
C ILE A 327 -4.72 20.98 -13.55
N SER A 328 -5.65 20.33 -12.84
CA SER A 328 -6.12 20.76 -11.51
C SER A 328 -4.96 20.84 -10.50
N TYR A 329 -4.05 19.87 -10.54
CA TYR A 329 -2.86 19.87 -9.69
C TYR A 329 -1.92 21.03 -9.99
N ALA A 330 -1.65 21.30 -11.28
CA ALA A 330 -0.84 22.44 -11.71
C ALA A 330 -1.45 23.77 -11.26
N LEU A 331 -2.77 23.95 -11.41
CA LEU A 331 -3.49 25.12 -10.89
C LEU A 331 -3.43 25.22 -9.37
N GLY A 332 -3.52 24.09 -8.66
CA GLY A 332 -3.32 24.01 -7.21
C GLY A 332 -1.93 24.47 -6.77
N LYS A 333 -0.89 24.15 -7.54
CA LYS A 333 0.49 24.59 -7.29
C LYS A 333 0.70 26.10 -7.51
N ILE A 334 -0.06 26.69 -8.43
CA ILE A 334 -0.05 28.15 -8.62
C ILE A 334 -0.70 28.86 -7.42
N GLY A 335 -1.75 28.28 -6.84
CA GLY A 335 -2.36 28.75 -5.59
C GLY A 335 -3.37 29.87 -5.79
N LEU A 336 -3.33 30.90 -4.93
CA LEU A 336 -4.37 31.93 -4.79
C LEU A 336 -4.73 32.66 -6.11
N ASP A 337 -3.75 32.90 -6.98
CA ASP A 337 -3.96 33.58 -8.26
C ASP A 337 -4.88 32.82 -9.22
N ALA A 338 -5.03 31.50 -9.03
CA ALA A 338 -5.96 30.68 -9.79
C ALA A 338 -7.41 30.76 -9.30
N VAL A 339 -7.67 31.24 -8.08
CA VAL A 339 -9.00 31.16 -7.44
C VAL A 339 -10.04 31.99 -8.20
N ALA A 340 -9.76 33.26 -8.52
CA ALA A 340 -10.74 34.11 -9.20
C ALA A 340 -11.06 33.62 -10.63
N PRO A 341 -10.09 33.23 -11.47
CA PRO A 341 -10.37 32.61 -12.77
C PRO A 341 -11.14 31.29 -12.66
N LEU A 342 -10.85 30.46 -11.65
CA LEU A 342 -11.59 29.22 -11.42
C LEU A 342 -13.04 29.48 -10.99
N LEU A 343 -13.31 30.55 -10.22
CA LEU A 343 -14.67 30.92 -9.87
C LEU A 343 -15.48 31.41 -11.07
N ALA A 344 -14.86 32.17 -11.99
CA ALA A 344 -15.47 32.52 -13.25
C ALA A 344 -15.76 31.27 -14.09
N ALA A 345 -14.79 30.36 -14.19
CA ALA A 345 -14.95 29.10 -14.90
C ALA A 345 -16.02 28.19 -14.30
N LEU A 346 -16.21 28.19 -12.98
CA LEU A 346 -17.29 27.45 -12.32
C LEU A 346 -18.66 27.97 -12.76
N ALA A 347 -18.82 29.30 -12.81
CA ALA A 347 -20.07 29.94 -13.23
C ALA A 347 -20.40 29.71 -14.70
N ASP A 348 -19.37 29.66 -15.55
CA ASP A 348 -19.51 29.47 -17.01
C ASP A 348 -19.51 27.99 -17.45
N ALA A 349 -19.34 27.05 -16.52
CA ALA A 349 -19.25 25.62 -16.81
C ALA A 349 -20.55 25.07 -17.41
N ARG A 350 -20.42 24.40 -18.55
CA ARG A 350 -21.55 23.93 -19.40
C ARG A 350 -22.03 22.53 -19.06
N ASP A 351 -21.18 21.73 -18.43
CA ASP A 351 -21.45 20.34 -18.08
C ASP A 351 -20.83 19.94 -16.72
N ASP A 352 -21.23 18.76 -16.25
CA ASP A 352 -20.78 18.23 -14.96
C ASP A 352 -19.29 17.93 -14.92
N ASP A 353 -18.66 17.62 -16.05
CA ASP A 353 -17.24 17.27 -16.10
C ASP A 353 -16.34 18.51 -15.98
N GLN A 354 -16.76 19.63 -16.58
CA GLN A 354 -16.15 20.95 -16.37
C GLN A 354 -16.28 21.37 -14.90
N ARG A 355 -17.47 21.26 -14.31
CA ARG A 355 -17.70 21.57 -12.88
C ARG A 355 -16.83 20.71 -11.96
N LYS A 356 -16.73 19.40 -12.22
CA LYS A 356 -15.83 18.48 -11.49
C LYS A 356 -14.37 18.90 -11.62
N GLY A 357 -13.94 19.30 -12.82
CA GLY A 357 -12.58 19.79 -13.07
C GLY A 357 -12.27 21.02 -12.23
N VAL A 358 -13.13 22.04 -12.29
CA VAL A 358 -12.99 23.28 -11.53
C VAL A 358 -13.02 23.03 -10.02
N ALA A 359 -13.94 22.20 -9.54
CA ALA A 359 -14.00 21.80 -8.13
C ALA A 359 -12.72 21.06 -7.68
N CYS A 360 -12.15 20.18 -8.53
CA CYS A 360 -10.88 19.51 -8.25
C CYS A 360 -9.71 20.49 -8.17
N ALA A 361 -9.68 21.52 -9.03
CA ALA A 361 -8.64 22.55 -9.00
C ALA A 361 -8.75 23.40 -7.73
N LEU A 362 -9.95 23.87 -7.36
CA LEU A 362 -10.20 24.60 -6.11
C LEU A 362 -9.83 23.75 -4.87
N LYS A 363 -10.16 22.45 -4.90
CA LYS A 363 -9.72 21.48 -3.88
C LYS A 363 -8.21 21.39 -3.77
N ALA A 364 -7.49 21.39 -4.91
CA ALA A 364 -6.04 21.28 -4.95
C ALA A 364 -5.33 22.54 -4.42
N ILE A 365 -5.96 23.72 -4.52
CA ILE A 365 -5.50 24.97 -3.88
C ILE A 365 -5.62 24.87 -2.35
N GLY A 366 -6.68 24.24 -1.84
CA GLY A 366 -6.90 24.05 -0.41
C GLY A 366 -7.48 25.30 0.28
N SER A 367 -7.04 25.60 1.50
CA SER A 367 -7.65 26.63 2.35
C SER A 367 -7.64 28.05 1.75
N ASP A 368 -6.70 28.35 0.87
CA ASP A 368 -6.60 29.64 0.20
C ASP A 368 -7.79 29.91 -0.74
N ALA A 369 -8.51 28.86 -1.14
CA ALA A 369 -9.75 28.95 -1.92
C ALA A 369 -11.01 29.16 -1.05
N ALA A 370 -10.90 29.63 0.19
CA ALA A 370 -12.04 29.80 1.11
C ALA A 370 -13.19 30.65 0.54
N VAL A 371 -12.90 31.64 -0.30
CA VAL A 371 -13.92 32.45 -1.00
C VAL A 371 -14.81 31.62 -1.94
N ALA A 372 -14.34 30.44 -2.35
CA ALA A 372 -15.09 29.53 -3.21
C ALA A 372 -16.11 28.66 -2.47
N ILE A 373 -16.13 28.65 -1.13
CA ILE A 373 -17.09 27.83 -0.37
C ILE A 373 -18.53 28.17 -0.72
N ALA A 374 -18.92 29.44 -0.72
CA ALA A 374 -20.31 29.82 -1.01
C ALA A 374 -20.73 29.47 -2.46
N PRO A 375 -19.93 29.75 -3.51
CA PRO A 375 -20.18 29.24 -4.85
C PRO A 375 -20.29 27.71 -4.94
N LEU A 376 -19.38 26.98 -4.30
CA LEU A 376 -19.37 25.51 -4.32
C LEU A 376 -20.59 24.92 -3.62
N LEU A 377 -21.05 25.50 -2.50
CA LEU A 377 -22.27 25.07 -1.81
C LEU A 377 -23.51 25.29 -2.67
N ARG A 378 -23.59 26.43 -3.39
CA ARG A 378 -24.69 26.69 -4.33
C ARG A 378 -24.75 25.65 -5.45
N GLU A 379 -23.61 25.31 -6.04
CA GLU A 379 -23.53 24.25 -7.05
C GLU A 379 -23.86 22.87 -6.46
N LEU A 380 -23.44 22.61 -5.21
CA LEU A 380 -23.72 21.36 -4.50
C LEU A 380 -25.22 21.17 -4.26
N ASP A 381 -25.94 22.24 -3.93
CA ASP A 381 -27.40 22.22 -3.74
C ASP A 381 -28.16 22.01 -5.05
N ALA A 382 -27.64 22.54 -6.16
CA ALA A 382 -28.23 22.37 -7.49
C ALA A 382 -27.89 21.02 -8.13
N ALA A 383 -26.80 20.37 -7.70
CA ALA A 383 -26.32 19.14 -8.30
C ALA A 383 -27.20 17.92 -7.95
N PRO A 384 -27.54 17.06 -8.94
CA PRO A 384 -28.18 15.78 -8.65
C PRO A 384 -27.22 14.87 -7.87
N ASP A 385 -27.78 13.86 -7.19
CA ASP A 385 -26.98 12.86 -6.48
C ASP A 385 -26.09 12.08 -7.47
N GLY A 386 -24.78 12.04 -7.21
CA GLY A 386 -23.81 11.40 -8.08
C GLY A 386 -22.39 11.95 -7.92
N ASP A 387 -21.53 11.65 -8.90
CA ASP A 387 -20.10 11.97 -8.86
C ASP A 387 -19.81 13.48 -8.74
N LEU A 388 -20.63 14.34 -9.37
CA LEU A 388 -20.46 15.79 -9.28
C LEU A 388 -20.68 16.28 -7.85
N ARG A 389 -21.79 15.87 -7.21
CA ARG A 389 -22.12 16.23 -5.83
C ARG A 389 -21.00 15.82 -4.87
N GLN A 390 -20.47 14.61 -5.04
CA GLN A 390 -19.35 14.13 -4.25
C GLN A 390 -18.08 14.99 -4.47
N CYS A 391 -17.74 15.33 -5.71
CA CYS A 391 -16.57 16.16 -6.01
C CYS A 391 -16.67 17.56 -5.39
N LEU A 392 -17.86 18.17 -5.45
CA LEU A 392 -18.14 19.47 -4.84
C LEU A 392 -18.04 19.40 -3.31
N ALA A 393 -18.62 18.37 -2.68
CA ALA A 393 -18.53 18.16 -1.24
C ALA A 393 -17.09 17.89 -0.76
N GLU A 394 -16.30 17.13 -1.53
CA GLU A 394 -14.87 16.92 -1.26
C GLU A 394 -14.06 18.21 -1.34
N ALA A 395 -14.38 19.08 -2.31
CA ALA A 395 -13.75 20.39 -2.43
C ALA A 395 -14.07 21.26 -1.20
N VAL A 396 -15.34 21.36 -0.82
CA VAL A 396 -15.79 22.08 0.39
C VAL A 396 -15.10 21.55 1.65
N GLN A 397 -15.01 20.22 1.80
CA GLN A 397 -14.31 19.59 2.92
C GLN A 397 -12.83 19.96 3.00
N THR A 398 -12.13 19.91 1.86
CA THR A 398 -10.67 20.09 1.82
C THR A 398 -10.28 21.55 1.98
N ILE A 399 -11.05 22.46 1.37
CA ILE A 399 -10.88 23.91 1.52
C ILE A 399 -11.17 24.28 2.99
N GLY A 400 -12.22 23.70 3.57
CA GLY A 400 -12.67 24.03 4.91
C GLY A 400 -13.31 25.43 4.99
N ILE A 401 -13.94 25.72 6.11
CA ILE A 401 -14.47 27.05 6.40
C ILE A 401 -13.49 27.75 7.34
N GLY A 402 -12.69 28.68 6.80
CA GLY A 402 -11.72 29.47 7.58
C GLY A 402 -12.37 30.53 8.49
N SER A 403 -13.68 30.74 8.39
CA SER A 403 -14.43 31.68 9.23
C SER A 403 -15.89 31.22 9.44
N ALA A 404 -16.53 31.70 10.50
CA ALA A 404 -17.92 31.39 10.81
C ALA A 404 -18.93 31.95 9.80
N THR A 405 -18.51 32.84 8.89
CA THR A 405 -19.39 33.48 7.90
C THR A 405 -20.07 32.48 6.97
N SER A 406 -19.38 31.40 6.60
CA SER A 406 -19.92 30.36 5.71
C SER A 406 -20.65 29.24 6.45
N LEU A 407 -20.68 29.28 7.79
CA LEU A 407 -21.26 28.21 8.60
C LEU A 407 -22.78 28.11 8.42
N GLY A 408 -23.48 29.25 8.31
CA GLY A 408 -24.93 29.27 8.08
C GLY A 408 -25.31 28.56 6.77
N THR A 409 -24.69 28.98 5.66
CA THR A 409 -24.93 28.36 4.34
C THR A 409 -24.59 26.87 4.33
N LEU A 410 -23.50 26.48 5.01
CA LEU A 410 -23.11 25.08 5.10
C LEU A 410 -24.16 24.26 5.88
N ARG A 411 -24.70 24.79 6.98
CA ARG A 411 -25.78 24.16 7.74
C ARG A 411 -27.05 24.01 6.90
N ASP A 412 -27.41 25.03 6.12
CA ASP A 412 -28.56 24.96 5.22
C ASP A 412 -28.41 23.80 4.22
N THR A 413 -27.25 23.70 3.56
CA THR A 413 -26.93 22.59 2.65
C THR A 413 -26.87 21.24 3.37
N PHE A 414 -26.35 21.19 4.60
CA PHE A 414 -26.31 19.99 5.44
C PHE A 414 -27.71 19.48 5.80
N HIS A 415 -28.65 20.38 6.10
CA HIS A 415 -30.05 20.02 6.34
C HIS A 415 -30.78 19.57 5.06
N GLY A 416 -30.39 20.11 3.91
CA GLY A 416 -30.99 19.80 2.61
C GLY A 416 -30.61 18.43 2.04
N THR A 417 -29.53 17.80 2.53
CA THR A 417 -29.01 16.54 1.98
C THR A 417 -29.30 15.33 2.88
N ARG A 418 -29.53 14.18 2.25
CA ARG A 418 -29.66 12.87 2.92
C ARG A 418 -28.54 11.90 2.58
N ASP A 419 -27.65 12.29 1.67
CA ASP A 419 -26.51 11.45 1.28
C ASP A 419 -25.49 11.40 2.42
N GLU A 420 -25.25 10.21 2.96
CA GLU A 420 -24.38 10.01 4.11
C GLU A 420 -22.95 10.48 3.86
N ARG A 421 -22.46 10.33 2.62
CA ARG A 421 -21.11 10.74 2.25
C ARG A 421 -20.99 12.26 2.24
N THR A 422 -21.94 12.95 1.62
CA THR A 422 -22.02 14.42 1.62
C THR A 422 -22.17 14.96 3.04
N LEU A 423 -23.03 14.38 3.87
CA LEU A 423 -23.17 14.77 5.29
C LEU A 423 -21.82 14.68 6.02
N GLN A 424 -21.08 13.58 5.85
CA GLN A 424 -19.76 13.43 6.47
C GLN A 424 -18.74 14.47 5.97
N MET A 425 -18.75 14.81 4.69
CA MET A 425 -17.84 15.81 4.11
C MET A 425 -18.16 17.21 4.61
N LEU A 426 -19.44 17.59 4.65
CA LEU A 426 -19.90 18.87 5.18
C LEU A 426 -19.63 19.00 6.69
N ALA A 427 -19.88 17.95 7.49
CA ALA A 427 -19.55 17.96 8.91
C ALA A 427 -18.04 18.14 9.16
N LYS A 428 -17.20 17.48 8.37
CA LYS A 428 -15.74 17.68 8.42
C LYS A 428 -15.32 19.08 7.97
N ALA A 429 -16.00 19.65 6.97
CA ALA A 429 -15.79 21.04 6.59
C ALA A 429 -16.10 21.98 7.77
N MET A 430 -17.21 21.78 8.49
CA MET A 430 -17.52 22.55 9.71
C MET A 430 -16.41 22.42 10.76
N ALA A 431 -15.92 21.20 11.01
CA ALA A 431 -14.85 20.92 11.97
C ALA A 431 -13.50 21.59 11.65
N SER A 432 -13.29 22.10 10.42
CA SER A 432 -12.08 22.85 10.06
C SER A 432 -11.93 24.19 10.80
N LEU A 433 -13.00 24.72 11.43
CA LEU A 433 -12.90 25.86 12.37
C LEU A 433 -12.18 25.49 13.70
N GLY A 434 -11.83 24.22 13.91
CA GLY A 434 -11.22 23.74 15.14
C GLY A 434 -12.15 23.90 16.33
N SER A 435 -11.65 24.45 17.44
CA SER A 435 -12.44 24.63 18.67
C SER A 435 -13.70 25.47 18.47
N ASN A 436 -13.68 26.42 17.53
CA ASN A 436 -14.82 27.27 17.22
C ASN A 436 -15.98 26.51 16.56
N ALA A 437 -15.76 25.28 16.06
CA ALA A 437 -16.83 24.43 15.54
C ALA A 437 -17.58 23.66 16.63
N ILE A 438 -17.04 23.51 17.84
CA ILE A 438 -17.59 22.59 18.85
C ILE A 438 -19.02 23.00 19.23
N GLY A 439 -19.23 24.26 19.62
CA GLY A 439 -20.56 24.78 19.96
C GLY A 439 -21.58 24.58 18.83
N PRO A 440 -21.31 25.09 17.61
CA PRO A 440 -22.21 24.91 16.48
C PRO A 440 -22.49 23.46 16.11
N LEU A 441 -21.48 22.57 16.18
CA LEU A 441 -21.66 21.14 15.93
C LEU A 441 -22.54 20.49 17.01
N LEU A 442 -22.43 20.90 18.27
CA LEU A 442 -23.29 20.41 19.36
C LEU A 442 -24.73 20.91 19.23
N GLU A 443 -24.93 22.17 18.83
CA GLU A 443 -26.27 22.69 18.50
C GLU A 443 -26.91 21.90 17.36
N GLU A 444 -26.15 21.64 16.30
CA GLU A 444 -26.60 20.88 15.14
C GLU A 444 -26.90 19.41 15.51
N LEU A 445 -26.09 18.82 16.37
CA LEU A 445 -26.31 17.47 16.90
C LEU A 445 -27.64 17.37 17.68
N ALA A 446 -27.96 18.40 18.47
CA ALA A 446 -29.17 18.45 19.28
C ALA A 446 -30.45 18.59 18.44
N VAL A 447 -30.39 19.36 17.34
CA VAL A 447 -31.55 19.60 16.46
C VAL A 447 -31.73 18.47 15.43
N SER A 448 -30.67 17.79 15.03
CA SER A 448 -30.75 16.74 14.00
C SER A 448 -31.58 15.53 14.45
N SER A 449 -32.51 15.08 13.61
CA SER A 449 -33.31 13.86 13.82
C SER A 449 -32.80 12.64 13.06
N SER A 450 -31.86 12.82 12.12
CA SER A 450 -31.32 11.76 11.27
C SER A 450 -30.10 11.09 11.90
N GLY A 451 -30.12 9.76 12.00
CA GLY A 451 -28.99 8.97 12.51
C GLY A 451 -27.69 9.19 11.73
N ALA A 452 -27.78 9.26 10.39
CA ALA A 452 -26.63 9.52 9.52
C ALA A 452 -26.01 10.92 9.75
N ALA A 453 -26.85 11.95 9.92
CA ALA A 453 -26.37 13.30 10.18
C ALA A 453 -25.75 13.40 11.58
N ARG A 454 -26.38 12.81 12.61
CA ARG A 454 -25.80 12.72 13.96
C ARG A 454 -24.44 12.01 13.93
N LEU A 455 -24.33 10.89 13.22
CA LEU A 455 -23.07 10.16 13.08
C LEU A 455 -21.99 11.00 12.39
N ALA A 456 -22.35 11.74 11.33
CA ALA A 456 -21.43 12.64 10.64
C ALA A 456 -20.88 13.72 11.60
N ILE A 457 -21.75 14.34 12.40
CA ILE A 457 -21.38 15.36 13.39
C ILE A 457 -20.50 14.77 14.50
N VAL A 458 -20.86 13.61 15.04
CA VAL A 458 -20.07 12.90 16.06
C VAL A 458 -18.66 12.59 15.56
N ARG A 459 -18.53 12.11 14.32
CA ARG A 459 -17.23 11.85 13.69
C ARG A 459 -16.43 13.13 13.45
N ALA A 460 -17.09 14.22 13.10
CA ALA A 460 -16.46 15.52 12.93
C ALA A 460 -15.89 16.07 14.25
N LEU A 461 -16.65 15.98 15.35
CA LEU A 461 -16.18 16.30 16.71
C LEU A 461 -14.94 15.47 17.08
N GLY A 462 -14.95 14.16 16.79
CA GLY A 462 -13.78 13.31 17.00
C GLY A 462 -12.58 13.66 16.12
N GLY A 463 -12.79 14.30 14.97
CA GLY A 463 -11.74 14.81 14.09
C GLY A 463 -11.05 16.06 14.64
N ILE A 464 -11.74 16.86 15.47
CA ILE A 464 -11.14 18.01 16.19
C ILE A 464 -10.15 17.51 17.26
N GLY A 465 -10.39 16.32 17.83
CA GLY A 465 -9.51 15.68 18.80
C GLY A 465 -9.66 16.26 20.21
N ALA A 466 -8.59 16.24 21.01
CA ALA A 466 -8.63 16.57 22.44
C ALA A 466 -9.17 17.97 22.78
N SER A 467 -9.12 18.91 21.84
CA SER A 467 -9.71 20.25 22.03
C SER A 467 -11.24 20.23 22.13
N ALA A 468 -11.91 19.14 21.73
CA ALA A 468 -13.36 18.98 21.81
C ALA A 468 -13.85 18.41 23.16
N VAL A 469 -13.18 18.75 24.27
CA VAL A 469 -13.53 18.26 25.62
C VAL A 469 -14.95 18.64 26.04
N ASP A 470 -15.45 19.80 25.61
CA ASP A 470 -16.81 20.25 25.91
C ASP A 470 -17.89 19.35 25.27
N ALA A 471 -17.52 18.52 24.29
CA ALA A 471 -18.42 17.54 23.70
C ALA A 471 -18.56 16.25 24.54
N VAL A 472 -17.70 16.01 25.54
CA VAL A 472 -17.69 14.75 26.32
C VAL A 472 -19.05 14.51 27.00
N GLU A 473 -19.54 15.46 27.80
CA GLU A 473 -20.80 15.31 28.54
C GLU A 473 -22.02 15.17 27.61
N PRO A 474 -22.21 16.02 26.58
CA PRO A 474 -23.29 15.83 25.59
C PRO A 474 -23.26 14.46 24.90
N LEU A 475 -22.07 13.97 24.52
CA LEU A 475 -21.92 12.69 23.84
C LEU A 475 -22.22 11.50 24.77
N ILE A 476 -21.82 11.57 26.04
CA ILE A 476 -22.16 10.55 27.04
C ILE A 476 -23.68 10.51 27.27
N ALA A 477 -24.29 11.67 27.49
CA ALA A 477 -25.75 11.76 27.67
C ALA A 477 -26.50 11.21 26.46
N MET A 478 -26.04 11.53 25.24
CA MET A 478 -26.63 11.00 24.01
C MET A 478 -26.42 9.49 23.88
N ALA A 479 -25.25 8.94 24.21
CA ALA A 479 -25.01 7.50 24.17
C ALA A 479 -25.97 6.75 25.10
N HIS A 480 -26.27 7.29 26.29
CA HIS A 480 -27.23 6.67 27.22
C HIS A 480 -28.68 6.70 26.73
N ALA A 481 -29.05 7.71 25.93
CA ALA A 481 -30.40 7.84 25.37
C ALA A 481 -30.57 7.14 24.00
N CYS A 482 -29.50 6.61 23.42
CA CYS A 482 -29.45 6.13 22.05
C CYS A 482 -29.50 4.59 21.98
N SER A 483 -30.28 4.06 21.02
CA SER A 483 -30.28 2.64 20.63
C SER A 483 -29.72 2.40 19.22
N ASP A 484 -29.31 3.46 18.51
CA ASP A 484 -28.76 3.39 17.16
C ASP A 484 -27.29 2.90 17.20
N GLY A 485 -27.05 1.73 16.62
CA GLY A 485 -25.76 1.02 16.67
C GLY A 485 -24.61 1.78 16.04
N PRO A 486 -24.68 2.15 14.76
CA PRO A 486 -23.67 2.98 14.10
C PRO A 486 -23.34 4.27 14.87
N LEU A 487 -24.35 4.93 15.43
CA LEU A 487 -24.16 6.13 16.23
C LEU A 487 -23.40 5.82 17.54
N LEU A 488 -23.77 4.76 18.27
CA LEU A 488 -23.05 4.34 19.47
C LEU A 488 -21.58 3.99 19.21
N VAL A 489 -21.29 3.28 18.12
CA VAL A 489 -19.92 3.00 17.68
C VAL A 489 -19.18 4.30 17.39
N GLY A 490 -19.82 5.22 16.65
CA GLY A 490 -19.25 6.53 16.36
C GLY A 490 -18.93 7.33 17.63
N ILE A 491 -19.83 7.35 18.61
CA ILE A 491 -19.61 8.03 19.89
C ILE A 491 -18.45 7.39 20.64
N ALA A 492 -18.41 6.06 20.74
CA ALA A 492 -17.33 5.34 21.42
C ALA A 492 -15.95 5.66 20.82
N GLU A 493 -15.84 5.71 19.49
CA GLU A 493 -14.60 6.10 18.81
C GLU A 493 -14.24 7.58 19.04
N THR A 494 -15.23 8.47 19.01
CA THR A 494 -15.03 9.90 19.25
C THR A 494 -14.57 10.18 20.68
N LEU A 495 -15.16 9.54 21.69
CA LEU A 495 -14.76 9.70 23.10
C LEU A 495 -13.28 9.35 23.32
N VAL A 496 -12.79 8.31 22.65
CA VAL A 496 -11.36 7.94 22.69
C VAL A 496 -10.49 9.04 22.08
N LYS A 497 -10.88 9.59 20.92
CA LYS A 497 -10.11 10.62 20.20
C LYS A 497 -10.06 11.96 20.94
N ILE A 498 -11.12 12.33 21.65
CA ILE A 498 -11.18 13.57 22.42
C ILE A 498 -10.60 13.44 23.83
N GLY A 499 -10.15 12.23 24.23
CA GLY A 499 -9.55 12.00 25.54
C GLY A 499 -10.55 12.01 26.70
N ALA A 500 -11.77 11.51 26.47
CA ALA A 500 -12.81 11.43 27.49
C ALA A 500 -12.38 10.53 28.68
N PRO A 501 -12.98 10.73 29.88
CA PRO A 501 -12.67 9.90 31.05
C PRO A 501 -12.84 8.40 30.77
N ALA A 502 -11.90 7.60 31.28
CA ALA A 502 -11.79 6.19 30.92
C ALA A 502 -13.02 5.35 31.28
N VAL A 503 -13.65 5.60 32.44
CA VAL A 503 -14.77 4.79 32.96
C VAL A 503 -16.06 4.97 32.12
N PRO A 504 -16.56 6.21 31.85
CA PRO A 504 -17.67 6.41 30.91
C PRO A 504 -17.35 5.90 29.50
N THR A 505 -16.11 6.11 29.03
CA THR A 505 -15.68 5.65 27.71
C THR A 505 -15.76 4.12 27.60
N ALA A 506 -15.24 3.40 28.59
CA ALA A 506 -15.32 1.94 28.65
C ALA A 506 -16.77 1.45 28.67
N SER A 507 -17.65 2.12 29.42
CA SER A 507 -19.09 1.78 29.48
C SER A 507 -19.76 1.90 28.11
N ILE A 508 -19.48 2.99 27.38
CA ILE A 508 -20.05 3.23 26.05
C ILE A 508 -19.42 2.30 25.01
N GLN A 509 -18.13 1.99 25.11
CA GLN A 509 -17.47 0.98 24.28
C GLN A 509 -18.12 -0.41 24.47
N ILE A 510 -18.44 -0.81 25.70
CA ILE A 510 -19.14 -2.06 25.99
C ILE A 510 -20.55 -2.03 25.40
N ALA A 511 -21.29 -0.94 25.55
CA ALA A 511 -22.60 -0.78 24.92
C ALA A 511 -22.52 -0.88 23.38
N ALA A 512 -21.52 -0.24 22.76
CA ALA A 512 -21.28 -0.31 21.32
C ALA A 512 -20.93 -1.73 20.85
N LEU A 513 -20.12 -2.48 21.62
CA LEU A 513 -19.81 -3.89 21.35
C LEU A 513 -21.05 -4.78 21.35
N ARG A 514 -22.05 -4.48 22.19
CA ARG A 514 -23.32 -5.24 22.18
C ARG A 514 -24.09 -5.06 20.88
N VAL A 515 -24.12 -3.83 20.35
CA VAL A 515 -24.93 -3.51 19.17
C VAL A 515 -24.20 -3.85 17.87
N ALA A 516 -22.89 -3.58 17.77
CA ALA A 516 -22.09 -3.86 16.58
C ALA A 516 -21.95 -5.37 16.29
N GLY A 517 -22.18 -6.22 17.29
CA GLY A 517 -22.02 -7.66 17.15
C GLY A 517 -20.59 -8.06 16.79
N LEU A 518 -20.42 -9.07 15.94
CA LEU A 518 -19.13 -9.69 15.60
C LEU A 518 -18.53 -9.19 14.27
N GLY A 519 -18.74 -7.93 13.90
CA GLY A 519 -18.12 -7.30 12.71
C GLY A 519 -16.66 -6.87 12.91
N TYR A 520 -16.07 -6.26 11.87
CA TYR A 520 -14.73 -5.65 11.91
C TYR A 520 -14.63 -4.54 12.99
N GLU A 521 -15.70 -3.77 13.16
CA GLU A 521 -15.79 -2.66 14.11
C GLU A 521 -15.56 -3.09 15.56
N ALA A 522 -16.05 -4.28 15.94
CA ALA A 522 -15.88 -4.81 17.29
C ALA A 522 -14.40 -5.06 17.63
N ASN A 523 -13.58 -5.48 16.65
CA ASN A 523 -12.14 -5.65 16.87
C ASN A 523 -11.46 -4.29 17.13
N ALA A 524 -11.83 -3.28 16.36
CA ALA A 524 -11.29 -1.94 16.50
C ALA A 524 -11.65 -1.31 17.86
N ILE A 525 -12.85 -1.60 18.39
CA ILE A 525 -13.24 -1.19 19.75
C ILE A 525 -12.41 -1.95 20.80
N LEU A 526 -12.39 -3.28 20.75
CA LEU A 526 -11.66 -4.13 21.72
C LEU A 526 -10.16 -3.83 21.78
N ASP A 527 -9.54 -3.55 20.64
CA ASP A 527 -8.11 -3.22 20.54
C ASP A 527 -7.79 -1.86 21.18
N ARG A 528 -8.78 -0.94 21.27
CA ARG A 528 -8.63 0.39 21.89
C ARG A 528 -9.08 0.47 23.35
N MET A 529 -9.75 -0.56 23.87
CA MET A 529 -10.14 -0.61 25.29
C MET A 529 -8.88 -0.74 26.17
N VAL A 530 -8.82 0.08 27.22
CA VAL A 530 -7.70 0.13 28.17
C VAL A 530 -7.91 -0.92 29.26
N PRO A 531 -6.99 -1.90 29.44
CA PRO A 531 -7.07 -2.85 30.54
C PRO A 531 -6.97 -2.18 31.91
N GLY A 532 -7.71 -2.68 32.90
CA GLY A 532 -7.69 -2.17 34.29
C GLY A 532 -8.69 -1.05 34.58
N VAL A 533 -9.37 -0.53 33.57
CA VAL A 533 -10.49 0.39 33.76
C VAL A 533 -11.69 -0.40 34.26
N VAL A 534 -12.24 0.00 35.42
CA VAL A 534 -13.39 -0.65 36.04
C VAL A 534 -14.68 0.12 35.68
N PRO A 535 -15.50 -0.37 34.74
CA PRO A 535 -16.78 0.23 34.43
C PRO A 535 -17.85 -0.16 35.48
N PRO A 536 -19.04 0.47 35.48
CA PRO A 536 -20.14 0.10 36.38
C PRO A 536 -20.59 -1.35 36.20
N ASP A 537 -21.11 -1.96 37.28
CA ASP A 537 -21.49 -3.38 37.32
C ASP A 537 -22.34 -3.88 36.12
N PRO A 538 -23.35 -3.14 35.61
CA PRO A 538 -24.10 -3.58 34.44
C PRO A 538 -23.22 -3.76 33.19
N ALA A 539 -22.23 -2.88 33.00
CA ALA A 539 -21.30 -2.98 31.87
C ALA A 539 -20.31 -4.14 32.05
N VAL A 540 -19.86 -4.40 33.28
CA VAL A 540 -19.03 -5.60 33.56
C VAL A 540 -19.80 -6.88 33.23
N ARG A 541 -21.08 -6.96 33.63
CA ARG A 541 -21.97 -8.08 33.31
C ARG A 541 -22.19 -8.25 31.81
N ASP A 542 -22.42 -7.14 31.11
CA ASP A 542 -22.56 -7.14 29.66
C ASP A 542 -21.29 -7.65 28.96
N LEU A 543 -20.11 -7.18 29.38
CA LEU A 543 -18.83 -7.62 28.84
C LEU A 543 -18.58 -9.11 29.13
N ALA A 544 -18.90 -9.58 30.34
CA ALA A 544 -18.79 -10.99 30.70
C ALA A 544 -19.74 -11.86 29.87
N ALA A 545 -20.98 -11.42 29.65
CA ALA A 545 -21.96 -12.15 28.85
C ALA A 545 -21.51 -12.35 27.39
N MET A 546 -20.68 -11.46 26.83
CA MET A 546 -20.11 -11.61 25.47
C MET A 546 -19.13 -12.78 25.32
N ILE A 547 -18.71 -13.42 26.43
CA ILE A 547 -17.91 -14.65 26.40
C ILE A 547 -18.77 -15.89 26.09
N LEU A 548 -20.08 -15.87 26.39
CA LEU A 548 -20.97 -17.01 26.13
C LEU A 548 -21.16 -17.26 24.62
N ASP A 549 -21.24 -18.54 24.25
CA ASP A 549 -21.55 -19.08 22.92
C ASP A 549 -20.58 -18.74 21.76
N ARG A 550 -19.28 -18.57 22.05
CA ARG A 550 -18.30 -18.19 21.01
C ARG A 550 -17.04 -19.06 21.06
N THR A 551 -16.88 -19.90 20.04
CA THR A 551 -15.67 -20.69 19.79
C THR A 551 -14.46 -19.77 19.68
N ASP A 552 -13.34 -20.24 20.24
CA ASP A 552 -12.09 -19.50 20.48
C ASP A 552 -11.72 -18.55 19.34
N SER A 553 -12.00 -17.27 19.55
CA SER A 553 -11.64 -16.20 18.63
C SER A 553 -10.72 -15.22 19.36
N ARG A 554 -9.80 -14.57 18.62
CA ARG A 554 -8.94 -13.47 19.10
C ARG A 554 -9.71 -12.48 20.00
N ARG A 555 -11.00 -12.26 19.70
CA ARG A 555 -11.94 -11.41 20.46
C ARG A 555 -12.26 -11.94 21.85
N THR A 556 -12.66 -13.20 21.96
CA THR A 556 -13.03 -13.80 23.25
C THR A 556 -11.83 -13.77 24.21
N ARG A 557 -10.61 -13.99 23.67
CA ARG A 557 -9.36 -13.82 24.43
C ARG A 557 -9.14 -12.38 24.88
N ARG A 558 -9.34 -11.40 23.99
CA ARG A 558 -9.22 -9.98 24.35
C ARG A 558 -10.23 -9.55 25.42
N ILE A 559 -11.48 -10.01 25.32
CA ILE A 559 -12.52 -9.77 26.35
C ILE A 559 -12.09 -10.40 27.68
N ALA A 560 -11.59 -11.64 27.65
CA ALA A 560 -11.10 -12.33 28.83
C ALA A 560 -9.90 -11.62 29.48
N GLU A 561 -8.98 -11.05 28.68
CA GLU A 561 -7.89 -10.20 29.19
C GLU A 561 -8.41 -8.94 29.88
N LEU A 562 -9.39 -8.26 29.29
CA LEU A 562 -10.00 -7.07 29.85
C LEU A 562 -10.70 -7.37 31.19
N LEU A 563 -11.47 -8.46 31.26
CA LEU A 563 -12.13 -8.91 32.50
C LEU A 563 -11.12 -9.31 33.58
N GLY A 564 -10.04 -9.99 33.20
CA GLY A 564 -8.96 -10.32 34.13
C GLY A 564 -8.26 -9.08 34.69
N ALA A 565 -8.15 -8.01 33.89
CA ALA A 565 -7.60 -6.74 34.34
C ALA A 565 -8.59 -5.90 35.18
N ILE A 566 -9.90 -6.05 34.96
CA ILE A 566 -10.95 -5.44 35.79
C ILE A 566 -10.88 -5.95 37.24
N GLY A 567 -10.54 -7.23 37.43
CA GLY A 567 -10.32 -7.81 38.76
C GLY A 567 -11.61 -8.25 39.46
N GLU A 568 -11.69 -8.02 40.78
CA GLU A 568 -12.77 -8.47 41.67
C GLU A 568 -14.21 -8.18 41.15
N PRO A 569 -14.52 -7.02 40.54
CA PRO A 569 -15.85 -6.76 40.00
C PRO A 569 -16.31 -7.73 38.90
N ALA A 570 -15.38 -8.40 38.21
CA ALA A 570 -15.71 -9.37 37.16
C ALA A 570 -16.08 -10.77 37.72
N VAL A 571 -15.85 -11.03 39.00
CA VAL A 571 -15.92 -12.37 39.60
C VAL A 571 -17.34 -12.92 39.64
N GLU A 572 -18.26 -12.19 40.27
CA GLU A 572 -19.67 -12.61 40.36
C GLU A 572 -20.32 -12.79 38.97
N PRO A 573 -20.15 -11.86 38.02
CA PRO A 573 -20.62 -12.05 36.65
C PRO A 573 -20.07 -13.31 35.97
N LEU A 574 -18.78 -13.60 36.13
CA LEU A 574 -18.15 -14.78 35.52
C LEU A 574 -18.64 -16.09 36.15
N LEU A 575 -18.77 -16.13 37.49
CA LEU A 575 -19.31 -17.29 38.20
C LEU A 575 -20.75 -17.59 37.78
N ALA A 576 -21.58 -16.56 37.61
CA ALA A 576 -22.97 -16.70 37.16
C ALA A 576 -23.10 -17.24 35.71
N LEU A 577 -22.03 -17.14 34.90
CA LEU A 577 -22.02 -17.57 33.50
C LEU A 577 -21.45 -18.99 33.32
N LEU A 578 -20.62 -19.49 34.25
CA LEU A 578 -20.04 -20.84 34.16
C LEU A 578 -21.08 -21.94 33.93
N PRO A 579 -22.21 -22.00 34.68
CA PRO A 579 -23.25 -23.01 34.46
C PRO A 579 -23.98 -22.86 33.10
N LYS A 580 -23.94 -21.66 32.51
CA LYS A 580 -24.63 -21.34 31.25
C LYS A 580 -23.75 -21.63 30.02
N ALA A 581 -22.44 -21.79 30.21
CA ALA A 581 -21.51 -22.03 29.10
C ALA A 581 -21.69 -23.44 28.51
N GLN A 582 -22.14 -23.53 27.26
CA GLN A 582 -22.33 -24.82 26.57
C GLN A 582 -21.00 -25.46 26.11
N SER A 583 -20.03 -24.64 25.68
CA SER A 583 -18.72 -25.10 25.20
C SER A 583 -17.73 -25.29 26.36
N GLN A 584 -16.94 -26.36 26.27
CA GLN A 584 -15.87 -26.65 27.24
C GLN A 584 -14.77 -25.59 27.18
N GLU A 585 -14.48 -25.07 25.99
CA GLU A 585 -13.51 -24.00 25.75
C GLU A 585 -13.95 -22.70 26.44
N THR A 586 -15.25 -22.36 26.39
CA THR A 586 -15.81 -21.21 27.09
C THR A 586 -15.68 -21.35 28.61
N ARG A 587 -15.99 -22.53 29.18
CA ARG A 587 -15.81 -22.79 30.62
C ARG A 587 -14.33 -22.70 31.05
N ALA A 588 -13.43 -23.27 30.24
CA ALA A 588 -11.99 -23.20 30.48
C ALA A 588 -11.49 -21.75 30.43
N LEU A 589 -12.00 -20.93 29.51
CA LEU A 589 -11.65 -19.52 29.41
C LEU A 589 -12.14 -18.72 30.62
N ILE A 590 -13.40 -18.92 31.05
CA ILE A 590 -13.93 -18.26 32.26
C ILE A 590 -13.09 -18.64 33.49
N THR A 591 -12.77 -19.93 33.63
CA THR A 591 -11.88 -20.45 34.68
C THR A 591 -10.51 -19.77 34.65
N TRP A 592 -9.93 -19.63 33.46
CA TRP A 592 -8.65 -18.94 33.27
C TRP A 592 -8.70 -17.48 33.72
N VAL A 593 -9.79 -16.75 33.43
CA VAL A 593 -9.97 -15.37 33.89
C VAL A 593 -10.05 -15.32 35.41
N LEU A 594 -10.88 -16.15 36.04
CA LEU A 594 -11.00 -16.23 37.50
C LEU A 594 -9.66 -16.54 38.17
N GLY A 595 -8.88 -17.47 37.60
CA GLY A 595 -7.54 -17.82 38.08
C GLY A 595 -6.53 -16.69 37.96
N ARG A 596 -6.66 -15.81 36.95
CA ARG A 596 -5.85 -14.60 36.84
C ARG A 596 -6.23 -13.52 37.85
N ILE A 597 -7.51 -13.42 38.22
CA ILE A 597 -7.97 -12.48 39.25
C ILE A 597 -7.48 -12.93 40.64
N GLY A 598 -7.27 -14.23 40.85
CA GLY A 598 -6.74 -14.78 42.09
C GLY A 598 -7.81 -15.04 43.15
N VAL A 599 -9.06 -15.26 42.73
CA VAL A 599 -10.15 -15.56 43.65
C VAL A 599 -10.03 -17.00 44.15
N SER A 600 -9.82 -17.16 45.46
CA SER A 600 -9.93 -18.43 46.15
C SER A 600 -11.33 -18.60 46.73
N ALA A 601 -12.29 -18.96 45.89
CA ALA A 601 -13.63 -19.33 46.35
C ALA A 601 -13.75 -20.88 46.37
N PRO A 602 -14.07 -21.50 47.52
CA PRO A 602 -14.26 -22.95 47.64
C PRO A 602 -15.23 -23.50 46.58
N ASP A 603 -16.33 -22.79 46.33
CA ASP A 603 -17.35 -23.15 45.34
C ASP A 603 -16.84 -23.11 43.89
N THR A 604 -15.71 -22.43 43.64
CA THR A 604 -15.07 -22.38 42.32
C THR A 604 -14.23 -23.64 42.07
N ILE A 605 -13.64 -24.25 43.11
CA ILE A 605 -12.83 -25.46 42.95
C ILE A 605 -13.71 -26.62 42.45
N ASP A 606 -14.88 -26.83 43.05
CA ASP A 606 -15.81 -27.87 42.62
C ASP A 606 -16.24 -27.72 41.16
N LEU A 607 -16.53 -26.50 40.74
CA LEU A 607 -16.95 -26.18 39.38
C LEU A 607 -15.82 -26.34 38.34
N VAL A 608 -14.61 -25.97 38.72
CA VAL A 608 -13.41 -26.16 37.91
C VAL A 608 -13.09 -27.65 37.76
N LEU A 609 -13.23 -28.43 38.82
CA LEU A 609 -13.03 -29.88 38.80
C LEU A 609 -14.09 -30.60 37.97
N ALA A 610 -15.35 -30.17 38.02
CA ALA A 610 -16.39 -30.66 37.12
C ALA A 610 -16.01 -30.39 35.65
N THR A 611 -15.53 -29.18 35.35
CA THR A 611 -15.07 -28.81 33.99
C THR A 611 -13.86 -29.64 33.55
N LEU A 612 -12.91 -29.88 34.46
CA LEU A 612 -11.73 -30.71 34.22
C LEU A 612 -12.11 -32.17 33.92
N LYS A 613 -13.08 -32.72 34.66
CA LYS A 613 -13.60 -34.08 34.48
C LYS A 613 -14.27 -34.25 33.12
N GLU A 614 -15.00 -33.25 32.66
CA GLU A 614 -15.71 -33.29 31.37
C GLU A 614 -14.80 -33.04 30.16
N ALA A 615 -13.61 -32.45 30.35
CA ALA A 615 -12.74 -32.03 29.26
C ALA A 615 -12.33 -33.20 28.34
N ARG A 616 -12.58 -33.03 27.04
CA ARG A 616 -12.36 -34.07 26.01
C ARG A 616 -10.93 -34.14 25.46
N SER A 617 -10.16 -33.05 25.57
CA SER A 617 -8.78 -32.98 25.07
C SER A 617 -7.78 -32.68 26.18
N ASP A 618 -6.58 -33.23 26.05
CA ASP A 618 -5.52 -33.06 27.03
C ASP A 618 -4.97 -31.62 27.07
N ASP A 619 -5.05 -30.87 25.97
CA ASP A 619 -4.68 -29.45 25.95
C ASP A 619 -5.61 -28.60 26.83
N VAL A 620 -6.92 -28.87 26.78
CA VAL A 620 -7.92 -28.19 27.62
C VAL A 620 -7.72 -28.59 29.08
N ARG A 621 -7.48 -29.87 29.36
CA ARG A 621 -7.16 -30.34 30.72
C ARG A 621 -5.93 -29.65 31.28
N LEU A 622 -4.84 -29.58 30.52
CA LEU A 622 -3.58 -28.96 30.96
C LEU A 622 -3.79 -27.51 31.38
N ARG A 623 -4.53 -26.73 30.58
CA ARG A 623 -4.84 -25.34 30.88
C ARG A 623 -5.67 -25.21 32.17
N ILE A 624 -6.71 -26.02 32.32
CA ILE A 624 -7.56 -26.01 33.52
C ILE A 624 -6.75 -26.39 34.78
N ILE A 625 -5.83 -27.36 34.68
CA ILE A 625 -4.98 -27.78 35.80
C ILE A 625 -4.02 -26.66 36.23
N ASP A 626 -3.40 -25.96 35.26
CA ASP A 626 -2.52 -24.83 35.57
C ASP A 626 -3.27 -23.66 36.22
N ASP A 627 -4.55 -23.47 35.87
CA ASP A 627 -5.39 -22.44 36.47
C ASP A 627 -5.93 -22.86 37.85
N LEU A 628 -6.25 -24.14 38.06
CA LEU A 628 -6.64 -24.69 39.37
C LEU A 628 -5.60 -24.38 40.44
N ARG A 629 -4.30 -24.53 40.11
CA ARG A 629 -3.19 -24.21 41.02
C ARG A 629 -3.14 -22.75 41.45
N LYS A 630 -3.69 -21.82 40.65
CA LYS A 630 -3.74 -20.38 40.97
C LYS A 630 -4.96 -20.02 41.81
N LEU A 631 -6.05 -20.78 41.67
CA LEU A 631 -7.32 -20.55 42.37
C LEU A 631 -7.30 -21.04 43.82
N GLY A 632 -6.49 -22.05 44.16
CA GLY A 632 -6.38 -22.59 45.52
C GLY A 632 -6.05 -24.08 45.54
N ALA A 633 -5.71 -24.63 46.70
CA ALA A 633 -5.40 -26.06 46.84
C ALA A 633 -6.70 -26.88 46.97
N PRO A 634 -6.92 -27.90 46.12
CA PRO A 634 -7.99 -28.86 46.33
C PRO A 634 -7.83 -29.54 47.70
N SER A 635 -8.93 -29.80 48.39
CA SER A 635 -8.95 -30.58 49.63
C SER A 635 -9.09 -32.09 49.37
N ALA A 636 -9.03 -32.88 50.45
CA ALA A 636 -9.18 -34.33 50.42
C ALA A 636 -10.48 -34.83 49.74
N THR A 637 -11.56 -34.04 49.75
CA THR A 637 -12.83 -34.40 49.11
C THR A 637 -12.75 -34.47 47.59
N HIS A 638 -11.70 -33.89 46.99
CA HIS A 638 -11.53 -33.80 45.55
C HIS A 638 -10.61 -34.88 44.96
N VAL A 639 -9.97 -35.68 45.81
CA VAL A 639 -8.96 -36.66 45.39
C VAL A 639 -9.53 -37.62 44.35
N ASP A 640 -10.73 -38.17 44.59
CA ASP A 640 -11.36 -39.13 43.69
C ASP A 640 -11.61 -38.53 42.29
N THR A 641 -12.06 -37.27 42.22
CA THR A 641 -12.28 -36.60 40.93
C THR A 641 -10.98 -36.35 40.17
N LEU A 642 -9.94 -35.88 40.85
CA LEU A 642 -8.62 -35.64 40.25
C LEU A 642 -7.97 -36.94 39.77
N VAL A 643 -8.18 -38.01 40.53
CA VAL A 643 -7.73 -39.35 40.21
C VAL A 643 -8.47 -39.93 39.00
N ASP A 644 -9.79 -39.74 38.91
CA ASP A 644 -10.56 -40.11 37.71
C ASP A 644 -10.01 -39.42 36.44
N VAL A 645 -9.63 -38.13 36.54
CA VAL A 645 -9.02 -37.39 35.44
C VAL A 645 -7.61 -37.92 35.13
N PHE A 646 -6.83 -38.23 36.15
CA PHE A 646 -5.50 -38.82 36.02
C PHE A 646 -5.56 -40.17 35.29
N ASP A 647 -6.59 -40.97 35.53
CA ASP A 647 -6.81 -42.25 34.85
C ASP A 647 -7.14 -42.05 33.36
N GLN A 648 -7.93 -41.03 33.02
CA GLN A 648 -8.33 -40.72 31.65
C GLN A 648 -7.27 -39.99 30.81
N ALA A 649 -6.23 -39.43 31.44
CA ALA A 649 -5.18 -38.67 30.76
C ALA A 649 -4.15 -39.58 30.08
N THR A 650 -3.77 -39.26 28.85
CA THR A 650 -2.72 -39.97 28.09
C THR A 650 -1.51 -39.07 27.80
N PHE A 651 -1.70 -37.75 27.83
CA PHE A 651 -0.63 -36.77 27.63
C PHE A 651 0.23 -36.56 28.89
N ALA A 652 1.54 -36.73 28.75
CA ALA A 652 2.48 -36.69 29.86
C ALA A 652 2.48 -35.36 30.67
N PRO A 653 2.39 -34.16 30.06
CA PRO A 653 2.28 -32.91 30.81
C PRO A 653 1.05 -32.83 31.72
N VAL A 654 -0.09 -33.38 31.28
CA VAL A 654 -1.33 -33.43 32.10
C VAL A 654 -1.12 -34.31 33.32
N LEU A 655 -0.58 -35.52 33.13
CA LEU A 655 -0.27 -36.45 34.22
C LEU A 655 0.71 -35.83 35.23
N TRP A 656 1.77 -35.19 34.74
CA TRP A 656 2.74 -34.51 35.61
C TRP A 656 2.06 -33.42 36.45
N ARG A 657 1.32 -32.52 35.80
CA ARG A 657 0.69 -31.37 36.48
C ARG A 657 -0.39 -31.81 37.48
N LEU A 658 -1.19 -32.82 37.14
CA LEU A 658 -2.13 -33.45 38.07
C LEU A 658 -1.42 -34.11 39.26
N GLY A 659 -0.28 -34.76 39.02
CA GLY A 659 0.55 -35.34 40.07
C GLY A 659 0.97 -34.29 41.11
N LEU A 660 1.39 -33.10 40.67
CA LEU A 660 1.71 -31.99 41.57
C LEU A 660 0.50 -31.47 42.34
N VAL A 661 -0.68 -31.41 41.69
CA VAL A 661 -1.93 -31.02 42.37
C VAL A 661 -2.29 -32.05 43.45
N LEU A 662 -2.27 -33.35 43.12
CA LEU A 662 -2.53 -34.42 44.08
C LEU A 662 -1.50 -34.42 45.22
N ALA A 663 -0.23 -34.14 44.92
CA ALA A 663 0.80 -34.01 45.94
C ALA A 663 0.54 -32.86 46.91
N SER A 664 0.01 -31.72 46.42
CA SER A 664 -0.34 -30.59 47.28
C SER A 664 -1.48 -30.87 48.28
N ILE A 665 -2.30 -31.90 48.03
CA ILE A 665 -3.32 -32.39 48.99
C ILE A 665 -2.68 -33.21 50.12
N GLY A 666 -1.54 -33.85 49.86
CA GLY A 666 -0.76 -34.62 50.83
C GLY A 666 -1.23 -36.07 51.03
N ALA A 667 -1.22 -36.54 52.28
CA ALA A 667 -1.48 -37.93 52.66
C ALA A 667 -2.75 -38.57 52.04
N PRO A 668 -3.89 -37.87 51.88
CA PRO A 668 -5.08 -38.43 51.24
C PRO A 668 -4.84 -38.94 49.80
N SER A 669 -3.87 -38.38 49.08
CA SER A 669 -3.56 -38.79 47.70
C SER A 669 -2.64 -40.02 47.60
N VAL A 670 -1.97 -40.41 48.67
CA VAL A 670 -0.91 -41.44 48.65
C VAL A 670 -1.45 -42.80 48.24
N ASN A 671 -2.49 -43.30 48.92
CA ASN A 671 -3.06 -44.61 48.64
C ASN A 671 -3.66 -44.71 47.22
N PRO A 672 -4.48 -43.74 46.75
CA PRO A 672 -4.98 -43.75 45.38
C PRO A 672 -3.88 -43.77 44.31
N LEU A 673 -2.79 -43.04 44.51
CA LEU A 673 -1.64 -43.02 43.60
C LEU A 673 -0.89 -44.36 43.59
N VAL A 674 -0.68 -44.97 44.76
CA VAL A 674 0.06 -46.22 44.89
C VAL A 674 -0.68 -47.42 44.30
N GLU A 675 -2.01 -47.47 44.44
CA GLU A 675 -2.80 -48.51 43.77
C GLU A 675 -2.64 -48.48 42.25
N ARG A 676 -2.52 -47.29 41.66
CA ARG A 676 -2.25 -47.11 40.22
C ARG A 676 -0.81 -47.39 39.86
N LEU A 677 0.14 -47.12 40.76
CA LEU A 677 1.55 -47.44 40.54
C LEU A 677 1.79 -48.94 40.37
N LYS A 678 1.07 -49.77 41.14
CA LYS A 678 1.16 -51.25 41.07
C LYS A 678 0.81 -51.80 39.69
N THR A 679 -0.14 -51.17 39.00
CA THR A 679 -0.66 -51.63 37.71
C THR A 679 -0.12 -50.84 36.51
N ALA A 680 0.56 -49.72 36.74
CA ALA A 680 1.08 -48.87 35.67
C ALA A 680 2.22 -49.52 34.86
N THR A 681 2.09 -49.47 33.54
CA THR A 681 3.09 -49.90 32.55
C THR A 681 3.74 -48.73 31.82
N GLU A 682 2.99 -47.65 31.61
CA GLU A 682 3.42 -46.47 30.87
C GLU A 682 4.47 -45.64 31.63
N VAL A 683 5.58 -45.32 30.95
CA VAL A 683 6.70 -44.54 31.51
C VAL A 683 6.22 -43.20 32.09
N SER A 684 5.44 -42.44 31.33
CA SER A 684 4.93 -41.13 31.73
C SER A 684 4.07 -41.17 33.01
N ARG A 685 3.27 -42.23 33.15
CA ARG A 685 2.37 -42.42 34.30
C ARG A 685 3.16 -42.81 35.55
N ILE A 686 4.09 -43.75 35.43
CA ILE A 686 4.98 -44.16 36.53
C ILE A 686 5.79 -42.96 37.02
N ARG A 687 6.37 -42.17 36.10
CA ARG A 687 7.13 -40.96 36.43
C ARG A 687 6.26 -39.92 37.15
N ALA A 688 5.06 -39.65 36.64
CA ALA A 688 4.15 -38.69 37.28
C ALA A 688 3.74 -39.12 38.70
N ILE A 689 3.42 -40.41 38.90
CA ILE A 689 3.07 -40.94 40.23
C ILE A 689 4.28 -40.90 41.17
N ALA A 690 5.45 -41.34 40.72
CA ALA A 690 6.67 -41.34 41.53
C ALA A 690 7.06 -39.92 41.96
N ASN A 691 6.99 -38.94 41.04
CA ASN A 691 7.24 -37.54 41.36
C ASN A 691 6.21 -36.99 42.36
N ALA A 692 4.92 -37.31 42.20
CA ALA A 692 3.88 -36.89 43.13
C ALA A 692 4.13 -37.44 44.55
N ILE A 693 4.45 -38.73 44.67
CA ILE A 693 4.82 -39.36 45.95
C ILE A 693 6.08 -38.72 46.54
N GLY A 694 7.08 -38.45 45.71
CA GLY A 694 8.31 -37.78 46.14
C GLY A 694 8.08 -36.36 46.66
N GLU A 695 7.19 -35.59 46.02
CA GLU A 695 6.79 -34.24 46.45
C GLU A 695 5.97 -34.24 47.75
N ILE A 696 5.15 -35.28 48.00
CA ILE A 696 4.49 -35.46 49.32
C ILE A 696 5.54 -35.67 50.42
N GLY A 697 6.71 -36.23 50.07
CA GLY A 697 7.84 -36.39 50.98
C GLY A 697 7.50 -37.32 52.15
N PRO A 698 8.02 -37.08 53.37
CA PRO A 698 7.89 -38.01 54.50
C PRO A 698 6.46 -38.45 54.86
N GLY A 699 5.44 -37.66 54.49
CA GLY A 699 4.03 -38.03 54.64
C GLY A 699 3.58 -39.26 53.83
N ALA A 700 4.44 -39.79 52.94
CA ALA A 700 4.22 -41.01 52.18
C ALA A 700 5.20 -42.15 52.58
N SER A 701 5.83 -42.09 53.75
CA SER A 701 6.81 -43.11 54.21
C SER A 701 6.24 -44.53 54.22
N ASP A 702 4.95 -44.66 54.53
CA ASP A 702 4.27 -45.95 54.73
C ASP A 702 4.19 -46.78 53.45
N VAL A 703 4.30 -46.14 52.28
CA VAL A 703 4.25 -46.82 50.98
C VAL A 703 5.62 -47.14 50.39
N ALA A 704 6.71 -46.82 51.10
CA ALA A 704 8.08 -47.13 50.67
C ALA A 704 8.31 -48.62 50.32
N PRO A 705 7.75 -49.62 51.05
CA PRO A 705 7.86 -51.02 50.66
C PRO A 705 7.26 -51.29 49.27
N VAL A 706 6.08 -50.74 49.00
CA VAL A 706 5.38 -50.93 47.72
C VAL A 706 6.15 -50.29 46.56
N VAL A 707 6.72 -49.10 46.78
CA VAL A 707 7.54 -48.43 45.75
C VAL A 707 8.81 -49.24 45.44
N ARG A 708 9.44 -49.88 46.44
CA ARG A 708 10.60 -50.77 46.22
C ARG A 708 10.21 -52.03 45.44
N ASP A 709 9.07 -52.63 45.75
CA ASP A 709 8.58 -53.81 45.04
C ASP A 709 8.33 -53.47 43.56
N VAL A 710 7.70 -52.33 43.28
CA VAL A 710 7.50 -51.86 41.90
C VAL A 710 8.85 -51.59 41.22
N LEU A 711 9.79 -50.90 41.87
CA LEU A 711 11.14 -50.63 41.34
C LEU A 711 11.88 -51.92 40.94
N ALA A 712 11.74 -52.99 41.71
CA ALA A 712 12.36 -54.28 41.42
C ALA A 712 11.84 -54.91 40.11
N THR A 713 10.62 -54.59 39.70
CA THR A 713 9.99 -55.11 38.47
C THR A 713 10.30 -54.30 37.22
N LYS A 714 10.84 -53.07 37.33
CA LYS A 714 11.05 -52.18 36.18
C LYS A 714 12.46 -52.28 35.62
N GLN A 715 12.55 -52.38 34.29
CA GLN A 715 13.83 -52.39 33.55
C GLN A 715 14.15 -51.06 32.87
N ASP A 716 13.14 -50.21 32.63
CA ASP A 716 13.34 -48.91 31.98
C ASP A 716 14.13 -47.93 32.89
N PRO A 717 15.25 -47.34 32.41
CA PRO A 717 16.08 -46.47 33.23
C PRO A 717 15.37 -45.23 33.78
N GLU A 718 14.45 -44.64 33.00
CA GLU A 718 13.72 -43.44 33.45
C GLU A 718 12.70 -43.78 34.53
N GLN A 719 11.98 -44.90 34.38
CA GLN A 719 11.05 -45.40 35.40
C GLN A 719 11.78 -45.70 36.72
N ARG A 720 12.93 -46.39 36.64
CA ARG A 720 13.75 -46.72 37.80
C ARG A 720 14.25 -45.46 38.51
N HIS A 721 14.81 -44.53 37.75
CA HIS A 721 15.32 -43.27 38.29
C HIS A 721 14.22 -42.48 39.03
N ALA A 722 13.03 -42.36 38.45
CA ALA A 722 11.92 -41.64 39.10
C ALA A 722 11.50 -42.30 40.43
N LEU A 723 11.43 -43.63 40.48
CA LEU A 723 11.08 -44.39 41.69
C LEU A 723 12.18 -44.31 42.77
N GLU A 724 13.45 -44.34 42.36
CA GLU A 724 14.59 -44.13 43.25
C GLU A 724 14.59 -42.72 43.87
N MET A 725 14.30 -41.70 43.06
CA MET A 725 14.15 -40.32 43.53
C MET A 725 12.96 -40.16 44.47
N ALA A 726 11.85 -40.83 44.19
CA ALA A 726 10.71 -40.86 45.10
C ALA A 726 11.14 -41.45 46.45
N LEU A 727 11.73 -42.66 46.46
CA LEU A 727 12.23 -43.35 47.67
C LEU A 727 13.21 -42.49 48.48
N TYR A 728 14.08 -41.75 47.79
CA TYR A 728 14.99 -40.80 48.44
C TYR A 728 14.23 -39.66 49.15
N SER A 729 13.23 -39.07 48.50
CA SER A 729 12.45 -37.97 49.08
C SER A 729 11.57 -38.39 50.26
N ILE A 730 10.95 -39.57 50.22
CA ILE A 730 10.15 -40.12 51.35
C ILE A 730 11.01 -40.55 52.55
N SER A 731 12.30 -40.79 52.36
CA SER A 731 13.22 -41.20 53.44
C SER A 731 13.98 -40.04 54.10
N LYS A 732 13.73 -38.79 53.67
CA LYS A 732 14.28 -37.62 54.34
C LYS A 732 13.70 -37.51 55.77
N PRO A 733 14.52 -37.16 56.78
CA PRO A 733 14.02 -36.89 58.12
C PRO A 733 13.07 -35.67 58.09
N VAL A 734 11.97 -35.78 58.84
CA VAL A 734 10.92 -34.74 58.99
C VAL A 734 11.48 -33.50 59.67
#